data_AF-A0A165WXM3-F1
#
_entry.id   AF-A0A165WXM3-F1
#
_cell.length_a   1.000
_cell.length_b   1.000
_cell.length_c   1.000
_cell.angle_alpha   90.00
_cell.angle_beta   90.00
_cell.angle_gamma   90.00
#
_symmetry.space_group_name_H-M   'P 1'
#
loop_
_entity.id
_entity.type
_entity.pdbx_description
1 polymer ?
#
loop_
_entity_poly.entity_id
_entity_poly.type
_entity_poly.pdbx_seq_one_letter_code
_entity_poly.pdbx_strand_id
1 'polypeptide(L)'
;RKAVLDKLAYSEGASWDTDLACLPGTRANVLSMILLWSRSLNHQNVFWLNGVAGSGKSAIAHTVAQMLHKDGLLAASFFFSREFDSRNTPRLIFSTIACDIAARHPDIAADIRTTLENEPALASASLSRQFDAFIVQPLCRQKLEQPIVVVIDALDEIFQDESNISLLTILRDKVAELAPQLRIFIASRPTLNIGFYLSGEEHITSHTMAINSIENREDIAAYVDGQLRDKSIASRMGSPWPDEALVRDLKILADGLFIWIVTIFKYLRNAYDPRAKLKALLSKSNPNGVFGLNQKMDALYIAILEACGEWDDPDFCEHYVIFMGAIMAAKRPLSLGTFRALHGDTQGLSPEHLLPRFGSVLVGLHGDNEPIRILHLSFREFITDRADKSQLTRKFHISEKAHSQRLSKLCLQTMVREITSPGTPGTGYLMEDEDDGPGIPEVTAVSEQLLYGSEYWIDHISDVQDKNIAICEVLREFLTHHNTIWTEIVSSRSALIAIQESVFILRKLATERPVVFDADLARALFNLSLRLSDHGRQEEALATIQEAGDLDRTLATERPEAFNADLAMSLNSLSLRLSDHGRQEEALAAIQEAVDLRRALAAERPAAFNAELAESLNNLSSRLSDHGRREEALAAIQEAVDLYRTLATERPAAVNADLAMSLNNLSLRLSDHGREEEALAAIHEAVVLRRALATERPAAFNAELARTLNNLSSCLSDHGQQEEALAVIQEAVDLYRTLATERPAAFNAELAQSLNNLSSRLSDHGRREEALAAIQEAADLYRTLATERPAAFNAELAESLNNLSSRLSDHGRREEALAAIQEAVDLYRTLATERPAAVNADLAMSLNNLSLRLSDHGRQEEALAVIQEAVFLRRALAAERPAAFNAELAQSLNNLSLRLSDHGRQEEALTAIQEAADLYRTLATERPAAFNADLAMSLNNLSLRLSDHGRQEEALAVIQEAVFLRRALAKERPAAFNAELARALNNLSSCLSDQDRQEEALTAIQEAADLYRTLATERPAAFNADLAMSLNNLSLRLSDHGRQEEALAAIREAVDLYRILAAERPAAFNTDLAMSLYNLSFYLPNRGQKAEALIAIREALGMYRVLAAYRPALYKPDLIRSLQRLSGSLLEDGREQEA
;
A
#
# COMPACT_ATOMS: atom_id res chain seq x y z
N ARG A 1 5.96 9.71 13.41
CA ARG A 1 5.59 8.97 14.65
C ARG A 1 4.28 9.45 15.33
N LYS A 2 3.77 10.68 15.09
CA LYS A 2 2.38 11.11 15.42
C LYS A 2 1.33 10.78 14.32
N ALA A 3 1.79 10.71 13.07
CA ALA A 3 0.98 10.67 11.84
C ALA A 3 -0.10 9.57 11.68
N VAL A 4 -0.09 8.47 12.45
CA VAL A 4 -1.09 7.41 12.30
C VAL A 4 -2.35 7.68 13.11
N LEU A 5 -2.23 8.22 14.33
CA LEU A 5 -3.40 8.64 15.11
C LEU A 5 -4.06 9.87 14.50
N ASP A 6 -3.30 10.70 13.77
CA ASP A 6 -3.83 11.83 13.00
C ASP A 6 -4.78 11.38 11.86
N LYS A 7 -4.82 10.08 11.53
CA LYS A 7 -5.81 9.51 10.58
C LYS A 7 -7.20 9.33 11.20
N LEU A 8 -7.32 9.30 12.53
CA LEU A 8 -8.62 9.28 13.20
C LEU A 8 -9.20 10.70 13.19
N ALA A 9 -10.35 10.86 12.54
CA ALA A 9 -11.07 12.13 12.55
C ALA A 9 -11.47 12.51 13.99
N TYR A 10 -11.12 13.72 14.40
CA TYR A 10 -11.42 14.28 15.71
C TYR A 10 -12.55 15.30 15.62
N SER A 11 -13.49 15.26 16.55
CA SER A 11 -14.60 16.21 16.58
C SER A 11 -14.21 17.51 17.30
N GLU A 12 -14.06 18.61 16.55
CA GLU A 12 -13.79 19.92 17.15
C GLU A 12 -14.93 20.35 18.09
N GLY A 13 -14.55 20.92 19.25
CA GLY A 13 -15.50 21.37 20.27
C GLY A 13 -16.12 20.24 21.10
N ALA A 14 -15.63 19.00 21.00
CA ALA A 14 -16.06 17.88 21.86
C ALA A 14 -15.59 18.00 23.32
N SER A 15 -14.71 18.96 23.63
CA SER A 15 -14.27 19.24 25.00
C SER A 15 -15.29 20.08 25.79
N TRP A 16 -15.13 20.12 27.11
CA TRP A 16 -15.98 20.90 28.00
C TRP A 16 -15.61 22.40 27.98
N ASP A 17 -16.60 23.26 28.22
CA ASP A 17 -16.47 24.71 28.25
C ASP A 17 -16.67 25.24 29.69
N THR A 18 -15.77 26.09 30.15
CA THR A 18 -15.88 26.77 31.45
C THR A 18 -17.10 27.67 31.54
N ASP A 19 -17.49 28.29 30.43
CA ASP A 19 -18.57 29.29 30.39
C ASP A 19 -19.96 28.64 30.43
N LEU A 20 -20.03 27.34 30.13
CA LEU A 20 -21.24 26.54 30.18
C LEU A 20 -21.39 25.75 31.49
N ALA A 21 -20.41 25.82 32.39
CA ALA A 21 -20.45 25.13 33.68
C ALA A 21 -21.51 25.71 34.65
N CYS A 22 -21.88 24.93 35.66
CA CYS A 22 -22.78 25.35 36.72
C CYS A 22 -22.19 26.53 37.50
N LEU A 23 -23.04 27.48 37.89
CA LEU A 23 -22.63 28.56 38.79
C LEU A 23 -22.22 27.98 40.15
N PRO A 24 -21.14 28.45 40.79
CA PRO A 24 -20.74 27.97 42.12
C PRO A 24 -21.90 28.01 43.12
N GLY A 25 -22.13 26.89 43.82
CA GLY A 25 -23.21 26.74 44.80
C GLY A 25 -24.54 26.24 44.22
N THR A 26 -24.63 25.95 42.92
CA THR A 26 -25.80 25.32 42.28
C THR A 26 -25.53 23.85 41.95
N ARG A 27 -26.57 23.01 41.91
CA ARG A 27 -26.53 21.57 41.55
C ARG A 27 -25.63 20.69 42.43
N ALA A 28 -25.28 21.16 43.63
CA ALA A 28 -24.29 20.51 44.50
C ALA A 28 -24.61 19.04 44.83
N ASN A 29 -25.88 18.72 45.08
CA ASN A 29 -26.31 17.35 45.42
C ASN A 29 -26.12 16.38 44.25
N VAL A 30 -26.57 16.76 43.05
CA VAL A 30 -26.46 15.92 41.84
C VAL A 30 -25.00 15.75 41.43
N LEU A 31 -24.21 16.83 41.47
CA LEU A 31 -22.77 16.78 41.21
C LEU A 31 -22.06 15.82 42.16
N SER A 32 -22.36 15.89 43.47
CA SER A 32 -21.75 15.01 44.47
C SER A 32 -22.07 13.53 44.23
N MET A 33 -23.31 13.23 43.83
CA MET A 33 -23.73 11.86 43.51
C MET A 33 -23.00 11.32 42.26
N ILE A 34 -22.89 12.12 41.20
CA ILE A 34 -22.18 11.71 39.97
C ILE A 34 -20.69 11.48 40.25
N LEU A 35 -20.06 12.33 41.07
CA LEU A 35 -18.64 12.19 41.44
C LEU A 35 -18.38 10.99 42.37
N LEU A 36 -19.36 10.63 43.20
CA LEU A 36 -19.25 9.43 44.02
C LEU A 36 -19.38 8.17 43.17
N TRP A 37 -20.32 8.16 42.21
CA TRP A 37 -20.46 7.09 41.22
C TRP A 37 -19.23 6.98 40.31
N SER A 38 -18.64 8.10 39.86
CA SER A 38 -17.53 8.06 38.91
C SER A 38 -16.26 7.40 39.47
N ARG A 39 -16.18 7.24 40.80
CA ARG A 39 -15.05 6.62 41.50
C ARG A 39 -15.32 5.16 41.90
N SER A 40 -16.48 4.58 41.55
CA SER A 40 -17.05 3.50 42.36
C SER A 40 -16.80 2.03 42.00
N LEU A 41 -16.08 1.57 40.97
CA LEU A 41 -15.85 0.13 40.64
C LEU A 41 -17.01 -0.93 40.77
N ASN A 42 -18.28 -0.53 40.94
CA ASN A 42 -19.44 -1.42 40.88
C ASN A 42 -19.82 -1.77 39.43
N HIS A 43 -20.75 -2.72 39.24
CA HIS A 43 -21.24 -3.15 37.91
C HIS A 43 -22.04 -2.07 37.15
N GLN A 44 -22.35 -0.94 37.79
CA GLN A 44 -23.09 0.17 37.20
C GLN A 44 -22.13 1.08 36.43
N ASN A 45 -21.73 0.65 35.24
CA ASN A 45 -20.74 1.32 34.40
C ASN A 45 -21.28 2.56 33.69
N VAL A 46 -22.61 2.75 33.64
CA VAL A 46 -23.25 3.91 33.01
C VAL A 46 -24.10 4.68 34.03
N PHE A 47 -23.97 6.01 34.05
CA PHE A 47 -24.85 6.90 34.80
C PHE A 47 -25.62 7.78 33.83
N TRP A 48 -26.92 7.58 33.76
CA TRP A 48 -27.81 8.32 32.88
C TRP A 48 -28.60 9.39 33.66
N LEU A 49 -28.16 10.64 33.53
CA LEU A 49 -28.88 11.81 34.02
C LEU A 49 -29.93 12.23 33.00
N ASN A 50 -31.20 12.01 33.33
CA ASN A 50 -32.31 12.39 32.48
C ASN A 50 -33.16 13.51 33.08
N GLY A 51 -33.84 14.25 32.21
CA GLY A 51 -34.69 15.36 32.63
C GLY A 51 -35.18 16.17 31.44
N VAL A 52 -36.17 17.02 31.67
CA VAL A 52 -36.77 17.84 30.60
C VAL A 52 -35.78 18.81 29.98
N ALA A 53 -36.12 19.34 28.80
CA ALA A 53 -35.36 20.41 28.17
C ALA A 53 -35.21 21.61 29.12
N GLY A 54 -34.04 22.26 29.13
CA GLY A 54 -33.81 23.46 29.94
C GLY A 54 -33.68 23.25 31.45
N SER A 55 -33.54 22.00 31.93
CA SER A 55 -33.28 21.67 33.34
C SER A 55 -31.81 21.86 33.78
N GLY A 56 -30.88 22.15 32.87
CA GLY A 56 -29.46 22.39 33.20
C GLY A 56 -28.56 21.14 33.15
N LYS A 57 -28.97 20.07 32.46
CA LYS A 57 -28.18 18.84 32.27
C LYS A 57 -26.81 19.09 31.63
N SER A 58 -26.76 19.85 30.54
CA SER A 58 -25.50 20.19 29.85
C SER A 58 -24.55 20.96 30.75
N ALA A 59 -25.06 21.88 31.58
CA ALA A 59 -24.23 22.59 32.57
C ALA A 59 -23.64 21.64 33.63
N ILE A 60 -24.41 20.62 34.04
CA ILE A 60 -23.90 19.55 34.91
C ILE A 60 -22.83 18.75 34.17
N ALA A 61 -23.03 18.36 32.91
CA ALA A 61 -22.06 17.61 32.14
C ALA A 61 -20.73 18.36 31.96
N HIS A 62 -20.77 19.65 31.62
CA HIS A 62 -19.56 20.50 31.56
C HIS A 62 -18.85 20.60 32.93
N THR A 63 -19.62 20.75 34.02
CA THR A 63 -19.06 20.80 35.38
C THR A 63 -18.42 19.48 35.79
N VAL A 64 -19.09 18.36 35.51
CA VAL A 64 -18.59 17.01 35.79
C VAL A 64 -17.31 16.75 35.00
N ALA A 65 -17.29 17.04 33.70
CA ALA A 65 -16.09 16.91 32.89
C ALA A 65 -14.93 17.76 33.43
N GLN A 66 -15.19 19.02 33.80
CA GLN A 66 -14.19 19.89 34.42
C GLN A 66 -13.64 19.32 35.73
N MET A 67 -14.50 18.83 36.62
CA MET A 67 -14.09 18.26 37.91
C MET A 67 -13.30 16.96 37.74
N LEU A 68 -13.76 16.08 36.85
CA LEU A 68 -13.05 14.83 36.53
C LEU A 68 -11.70 15.09 35.86
N HIS A 69 -11.59 16.14 35.06
CA HIS A 69 -10.31 16.55 34.47
C HIS A 69 -9.32 16.99 35.55
N LYS A 70 -9.77 17.79 36.54
CA LYS A 70 -8.95 18.20 37.70
C LYS A 70 -8.51 17.00 38.55
N ASP A 71 -9.36 16.00 38.68
CA ASP A 71 -9.09 14.78 39.43
C ASP A 71 -8.27 13.75 38.65
N GLY A 72 -7.95 14.00 37.36
CA GLY A 72 -7.22 13.07 36.50
C GLY A 72 -8.02 11.83 36.05
N LEU A 73 -9.35 11.85 36.22
CA LEU A 73 -10.25 10.74 35.90
C LEU A 73 -10.97 10.89 34.55
N LEU A 74 -10.99 12.08 33.96
CA LEU A 74 -11.65 12.30 32.65
C LEU A 74 -10.82 11.63 31.54
N ALA A 75 -11.41 10.63 30.88
CA ALA A 75 -10.83 9.94 29.73
C ALA A 75 -11.14 10.65 28.42
N ALA A 76 -12.38 11.09 28.24
CA ALA A 76 -12.85 11.79 27.04
C ALA A 76 -14.16 12.53 27.35
N SER A 77 -14.52 13.50 26.51
CA SER A 77 -15.86 14.08 26.50
C SER A 77 -16.38 14.23 25.09
N PHE A 78 -17.70 14.14 24.93
CA PHE A 78 -18.37 14.37 23.66
C PHE A 78 -19.72 15.06 23.90
N PHE A 79 -19.83 16.32 23.49
CA PHE A 79 -21.04 17.12 23.63
C PHE A 79 -21.76 17.16 22.28
N PHE A 80 -22.80 16.35 22.12
CA PHE A 80 -23.61 16.37 20.90
C PHE A 80 -24.23 17.74 20.70
N SER A 81 -24.34 18.16 19.45
CA SER A 81 -24.93 19.44 19.08
C SER A 81 -25.44 19.39 17.66
N ARG A 82 -26.73 19.68 17.45
CA ARG A 82 -27.32 19.82 16.10
C ARG A 82 -26.66 20.89 15.26
N GLU A 83 -26.01 21.85 15.92
CA GLU A 83 -25.42 23.03 15.29
C GLU A 83 -24.01 22.79 14.69
N PHE A 84 -23.43 21.59 14.86
CA PHE A 84 -22.09 21.27 14.36
C PHE A 84 -22.08 19.89 13.70
N ASP A 85 -21.63 19.81 12.44
CA ASP A 85 -21.69 18.57 11.65
C ASP A 85 -20.85 17.43 12.23
N SER A 86 -19.75 17.78 12.89
CA SER A 86 -18.92 16.81 13.63
C SER A 86 -19.58 16.25 14.89
N ARG A 87 -20.72 16.84 15.33
CA ARG A 87 -21.40 16.56 16.61
C ARG A 87 -22.92 16.42 16.49
N ASN A 88 -23.51 16.49 15.30
CA ASN A 88 -24.92 16.22 15.06
C ASN A 88 -25.17 14.75 14.68
N THR A 89 -24.10 13.95 14.60
CA THR A 89 -24.08 12.54 14.20
C THR A 89 -23.19 11.74 15.15
N PRO A 90 -23.47 10.45 15.39
CA PRO A 90 -22.60 9.63 16.21
C PRO A 90 -21.27 9.25 15.53
N ARG A 91 -21.07 9.52 14.23
CA ARG A 91 -19.93 9.03 13.42
C ARG A 91 -18.54 9.24 14.03
N LEU A 92 -18.31 10.37 14.71
CA LEU A 92 -16.99 10.72 15.26
C LEU A 92 -16.83 10.43 16.75
N ILE A 93 -17.84 9.84 17.41
CA ILE A 93 -17.81 9.69 18.87
C ILE A 93 -16.66 8.78 19.31
N PHE A 94 -16.50 7.60 18.69
CA PHE A 94 -15.52 6.62 19.12
C PHE A 94 -14.11 6.94 18.63
N SER A 95 -13.95 7.57 17.46
CA SER A 95 -12.65 8.10 17.04
C SER A 95 -12.16 9.22 17.99
N THR A 96 -13.06 10.13 18.40
CA THR A 96 -12.74 11.21 19.35
C THR A 96 -12.39 10.64 20.73
N ILE A 97 -13.20 9.71 21.25
CA ILE A 97 -12.92 9.05 22.54
C ILE A 97 -11.59 8.28 22.48
N ALA A 98 -11.33 7.54 21.39
CA ALA A 98 -10.10 6.80 21.20
C ALA A 98 -8.86 7.72 21.18
N CYS A 99 -8.93 8.84 20.47
CA CYS A 99 -7.87 9.85 20.45
C CYS A 99 -7.61 10.43 21.86
N ASP A 100 -8.66 10.79 22.60
CA ASP A 100 -8.54 11.35 23.95
C ASP A 100 -7.96 10.34 24.95
N ILE A 101 -8.36 9.06 24.86
CA ILE A 101 -7.81 7.98 25.69
C ILE A 101 -6.35 7.72 25.31
N ALA A 102 -6.04 7.61 24.02
CA ALA A 102 -4.68 7.39 23.51
C ALA A 102 -3.73 8.52 23.91
N ALA A 103 -4.19 9.77 23.93
CA ALA A 103 -3.39 10.92 24.36
C ALA A 103 -2.95 10.81 25.83
N ARG A 104 -3.68 10.04 26.66
CA ARG A 104 -3.42 9.87 28.10
C ARG A 104 -2.76 8.54 28.45
N HIS A 105 -2.96 7.50 27.63
CA HIS A 105 -2.49 6.14 27.89
C HIS A 105 -1.60 5.64 26.75
N PRO A 106 -0.26 5.73 26.88
CA PRO A 106 0.67 5.35 25.81
C PRO A 106 0.54 3.91 25.32
N ASP A 107 0.22 2.96 26.20
CA ASP A 107 0.06 1.55 25.83
C ASP A 107 -1.21 1.32 25.01
N ILE A 108 -2.32 1.97 25.39
CA ILE A 108 -3.55 1.98 24.58
C ILE A 108 -3.32 2.69 23.24
N ALA A 109 -2.53 3.76 23.23
CA ALA A 109 -2.15 4.46 22.00
C ALA A 109 -1.34 3.58 21.05
N ALA A 110 -0.46 2.73 21.59
CA ALA A 110 0.28 1.75 20.81
C ALA A 110 -0.66 0.69 20.22
N ASP A 111 -1.57 0.13 21.02
CA ASP A 111 -2.56 -0.87 20.56
C ASP A 111 -3.49 -0.32 19.47
N ILE A 112 -4.03 0.89 19.65
CA ILE A 112 -4.87 1.56 18.64
C ILE A 112 -4.05 1.84 17.38
N ARG A 113 -2.79 2.27 17.51
CA ARG A 113 -1.91 2.52 16.37
C ARG A 113 -1.66 1.24 15.57
N THR A 114 -1.27 0.15 16.22
CA THR A 114 -1.06 -1.14 15.57
C THR A 114 -2.35 -1.63 14.90
N THR A 115 -3.50 -1.42 15.54
CA THR A 115 -4.81 -1.79 14.97
C THR A 115 -5.12 -0.98 13.71
N LEU A 116 -4.84 0.34 13.70
CA LEU A 116 -4.99 1.21 12.53
C LEU A 116 -3.93 0.99 11.43
N GLU A 117 -2.73 0.54 11.78
CA GLU A 117 -1.68 0.18 10.82
C GLU A 117 -2.04 -1.11 10.09
N ASN A 118 -2.57 -2.11 10.81
CA ASN A 118 -3.01 -3.38 10.25
C ASN A 118 -4.30 -3.25 9.44
N GLU A 119 -5.25 -2.42 9.88
CA GLU A 119 -6.52 -2.20 9.18
C GLU A 119 -6.88 -0.71 9.12
N PRO A 120 -6.32 0.05 8.16
CA PRO A 120 -6.56 1.49 8.03
C PRO A 120 -8.03 1.87 7.83
N ALA A 121 -8.84 0.96 7.25
CA ALA A 121 -10.27 1.15 7.04
C ALA A 121 -11.07 1.33 8.35
N LEU A 122 -10.51 0.92 9.51
CA LEU A 122 -11.17 1.11 10.80
C LEU A 122 -11.37 2.58 11.16
N ALA A 123 -10.54 3.49 10.65
CA ALA A 123 -10.67 4.93 10.90
C ALA A 123 -12.01 5.51 10.43
N SER A 124 -12.66 4.89 9.44
CA SER A 124 -13.97 5.27 8.90
C SER A 124 -15.02 4.14 8.94
N ALA A 125 -14.73 3.05 9.66
CA ALA A 125 -15.63 1.91 9.80
C ALA A 125 -16.91 2.23 10.61
N SER A 126 -17.86 1.29 10.62
CA SER A 126 -19.10 1.45 11.39
C SER A 126 -18.83 1.62 12.89
N LEU A 127 -19.75 2.30 13.60
CA LEU A 127 -19.63 2.58 15.04
C LEU A 127 -19.36 1.34 15.88
N SER A 128 -20.00 0.22 15.55
CA SER A 128 -19.81 -1.05 16.25
C SER A 128 -18.38 -1.56 16.10
N ARG A 129 -17.82 -1.49 14.88
CA ARG A 129 -16.44 -1.92 14.60
C ARG A 129 -15.42 -0.97 15.23
N GLN A 130 -15.65 0.34 15.18
CA GLN A 130 -14.81 1.32 15.84
C GLN A 130 -14.80 1.15 17.36
N PHE A 131 -15.98 0.92 17.97
CA PHE A 131 -16.09 0.67 19.39
C PHE A 131 -15.30 -0.59 19.79
N ASP A 132 -15.45 -1.68 19.05
CA ASP A 132 -14.73 -2.92 19.33
C ASP A 132 -13.21 -2.73 19.20
N ALA A 133 -12.77 -2.15 18.09
CA ALA A 133 -11.35 -2.02 17.76
C ALA A 133 -10.63 -0.98 18.63
N PHE A 134 -11.26 0.15 18.93
CA PHE A 134 -10.58 1.28 19.59
C PHE A 134 -10.91 1.43 21.07
N ILE A 135 -12.00 0.82 21.55
CA ILE A 135 -12.39 0.89 22.97
C ILE A 135 -12.31 -0.48 23.62
N VAL A 136 -13.04 -1.48 23.11
CA VAL A 136 -13.14 -2.80 23.77
C VAL A 136 -11.79 -3.53 23.76
N GLN A 137 -11.20 -3.74 22.59
CA GLN A 137 -9.98 -4.54 22.47
C GLN A 137 -8.80 -3.94 23.24
N PRO A 138 -8.50 -2.64 23.16
CA PRO A 138 -7.38 -2.06 23.91
C PRO A 138 -7.61 -2.13 25.42
N LEU A 139 -8.84 -1.89 25.89
CA LEU A 139 -9.17 -1.98 27.32
C LEU A 139 -9.22 -3.42 27.85
N CYS A 140 -9.48 -4.41 27.00
CA CYS A 140 -9.36 -5.83 27.37
C CYS A 140 -7.90 -6.28 27.50
N ARG A 141 -7.00 -5.75 26.65
CA ARG A 141 -5.56 -6.08 26.67
C ARG A 141 -4.81 -5.35 27.78
N GLN A 142 -5.14 -4.08 28.00
CA GLN A 142 -4.46 -3.22 28.96
C GLN A 142 -5.29 -3.09 30.24
N LYS A 143 -4.71 -3.47 31.39
CA LYS A 143 -5.38 -3.30 32.69
C LYS A 143 -5.26 -1.86 33.16
N LEU A 144 -6.39 -1.20 33.38
CA LEU A 144 -6.44 0.12 34.02
C LEU A 144 -6.34 -0.01 35.55
N GLU A 145 -5.44 0.76 36.16
CA GLU A 145 -5.26 0.80 37.62
C GLU A 145 -6.32 1.66 38.33
N GLN A 146 -6.87 2.65 37.64
CA GLN A 146 -7.88 3.58 38.16
C GLN A 146 -9.06 3.71 37.19
N PRO A 147 -10.27 4.08 37.68
CA PRO A 147 -11.39 4.35 36.81
C PRO A 147 -11.09 5.50 35.85
N ILE A 148 -11.54 5.37 34.61
CA ILE A 148 -11.56 6.43 33.62
C ILE A 148 -13.00 6.72 33.21
N VAL A 149 -13.33 7.99 32.99
CA VAL A 149 -14.71 8.43 32.78
C VAL A 149 -14.85 9.13 31.43
N VAL A 150 -15.83 8.68 30.64
CA VAL A 150 -16.28 9.33 29.41
C VAL A 150 -17.55 10.11 29.70
N VAL A 151 -17.60 11.38 29.30
CA VAL A 151 -18.77 12.24 29.46
C VAL A 151 -19.45 12.44 28.11
N ILE A 152 -20.72 12.06 28.00
CA ILE A 152 -21.55 12.24 26.81
C ILE A 152 -22.73 13.14 27.17
N ASP A 153 -22.84 14.31 26.53
CA ASP A 153 -23.97 15.23 26.73
C ASP A 153 -24.86 15.30 25.49
N ALA A 154 -26.11 15.71 25.71
CA ALA A 154 -27.10 15.98 24.68
C ALA A 154 -27.35 14.79 23.73
N LEU A 155 -27.27 13.56 24.24
CA LEU A 155 -27.47 12.34 23.43
C LEU A 155 -28.81 12.34 22.68
N ASP A 156 -29.84 13.02 23.20
CA ASP A 156 -31.13 13.15 22.53
C ASP A 156 -31.14 14.03 21.27
N GLU A 157 -30.07 14.79 21.01
CA GLU A 157 -30.00 15.67 19.85
C GLU A 157 -29.87 14.93 18.52
N ILE A 158 -29.38 13.69 18.53
CA ILE A 158 -29.16 12.87 17.32
C ILE A 158 -30.30 11.87 17.02
N PHE A 159 -31.29 11.72 17.91
CA PHE A 159 -32.40 10.76 17.74
C PHE A 159 -33.68 11.46 17.30
N GLN A 160 -33.75 11.78 16.01
CA GLN A 160 -34.97 12.28 15.36
C GLN A 160 -35.66 11.17 14.53
N ASP A 161 -34.88 10.26 13.93
CA ASP A 161 -35.31 9.10 13.15
C ASP A 161 -34.59 7.80 13.59
N GLU A 162 -34.95 6.64 13.02
CA GLU A 162 -34.40 5.32 13.38
C GLU A 162 -32.92 5.09 12.97
N SER A 163 -32.30 6.00 12.24
CA SER A 163 -30.96 5.82 11.63
C SER A 163 -29.79 5.71 12.61
N ASN A 164 -29.93 6.20 13.85
CA ASN A 164 -28.83 6.28 14.83
C ASN A 164 -28.91 5.22 15.96
N ILE A 165 -29.82 4.25 15.85
CA ILE A 165 -30.08 3.24 16.90
C ILE A 165 -28.81 2.46 17.31
N SER A 166 -27.85 2.29 16.40
CA SER A 166 -26.61 1.54 16.64
C SER A 166 -25.82 2.03 17.87
N LEU A 167 -25.79 3.34 18.16
CA LEU A 167 -25.12 3.86 19.37
C LEU A 167 -25.85 3.43 20.65
N LEU A 168 -27.19 3.45 20.66
CA LEU A 168 -27.97 3.00 21.82
C LEU A 168 -27.79 1.50 22.06
N THR A 169 -27.74 0.70 20.99
CA THR A 169 -27.45 -0.74 21.07
C THR A 169 -26.07 -0.98 21.68
N ILE A 170 -25.04 -0.21 21.29
CA ILE A 170 -23.70 -0.33 21.88
C ILE A 170 -23.71 0.01 23.38
N LEU A 171 -24.39 1.09 23.78
CA LEU A 171 -24.49 1.51 25.18
C LEU A 171 -25.25 0.51 26.05
N ARG A 172 -26.30 -0.13 25.50
CA ARG A 172 -27.07 -1.17 26.18
C ARG A 172 -26.30 -2.49 26.27
N ASP A 173 -25.83 -3.01 25.14
CA ASP A 173 -25.34 -4.39 25.06
C ASP A 173 -23.83 -4.48 25.33
N LYS A 174 -23.03 -3.69 24.60
CA LYS A 174 -21.56 -3.86 24.61
C LYS A 174 -20.89 -3.25 25.84
N VAL A 175 -21.39 -2.13 26.36
CA VAL A 175 -20.83 -1.50 27.57
C VAL A 175 -21.06 -2.37 28.82
N ALA A 176 -22.10 -3.21 28.82
CA ALA A 176 -22.36 -4.16 29.90
C ALA A 176 -21.26 -5.22 30.04
N GLU A 177 -20.57 -5.55 28.94
CA GLU A 177 -19.51 -6.56 28.90
C GLU A 177 -18.14 -6.01 29.34
N LEU A 178 -18.02 -4.69 29.53
CA LEU A 178 -16.76 -4.02 29.84
C LEU A 178 -16.45 -4.00 31.34
N ALA A 179 -15.15 -3.91 31.63
CA ALA A 179 -14.65 -3.86 33.01
C ALA A 179 -15.10 -2.55 33.72
N PRO A 180 -15.34 -2.60 35.05
CA PRO A 180 -15.93 -1.49 35.81
C PRO A 180 -15.04 -0.24 35.98
N GLN A 181 -13.83 -0.30 35.43
CA GLN A 181 -12.89 0.81 35.28
C GLN A 181 -13.31 1.80 34.19
N LEU A 182 -14.02 1.37 33.14
CA LEU A 182 -14.59 2.31 32.17
C LEU A 182 -15.97 2.76 32.66
N ARG A 183 -16.15 4.07 32.86
CA ARG A 183 -17.42 4.66 33.27
C ARG A 183 -17.92 5.65 32.26
N ILE A 184 -19.22 5.63 31.96
CA ILE A 184 -19.84 6.53 30.97
C ILE A 184 -20.94 7.33 31.64
N PHE A 185 -20.73 8.65 31.77
CA PHE A 185 -21.76 9.58 32.22
C PHE A 185 -22.53 10.11 31.01
N ILE A 186 -23.85 9.95 30.99
CA ILE A 186 -24.72 10.35 29.89
C ILE A 186 -25.74 11.36 30.41
N ALA A 187 -25.85 12.50 29.75
CA ALA A 187 -26.88 13.50 30.00
C ALA A 187 -27.80 13.63 28.78
N SER A 188 -29.12 13.40 28.94
CA SER A 188 -30.07 13.50 27.82
C SER A 188 -31.55 13.64 28.25
N ARG A 189 -32.43 13.93 27.29
CA ARG A 189 -33.89 13.81 27.49
C ARG A 189 -34.32 12.34 27.38
N PRO A 190 -35.34 11.91 28.16
CA PRO A 190 -35.90 10.56 28.07
C PRO A 190 -36.87 10.47 26.87
N THR A 191 -36.34 10.53 25.64
CA THR A 191 -37.13 10.24 24.43
C THR A 191 -37.54 8.77 24.40
N LEU A 192 -38.52 8.39 23.58
CA LEU A 192 -39.01 7.00 23.50
C LEU A 192 -37.87 5.99 23.26
N ASN A 193 -37.00 6.26 22.29
CA ASN A 193 -35.87 5.39 21.96
C ASN A 193 -34.84 5.33 23.09
N ILE A 194 -34.40 6.48 23.62
CA ILE A 194 -33.40 6.50 24.70
C ILE A 194 -33.95 5.82 25.96
N GLY A 195 -35.20 6.12 26.31
CA GLY A 195 -35.89 5.48 27.43
C GLY A 195 -35.98 3.97 27.27
N PHE A 196 -36.34 3.49 26.08
CA PHE A 196 -36.44 2.06 25.80
C PHE A 196 -35.09 1.32 25.93
N TYR A 197 -34.00 1.91 25.43
CA TYR A 197 -32.68 1.24 25.44
C TYR A 197 -31.90 1.39 26.74
N LEU A 198 -32.08 2.48 27.49
CA LEU A 198 -31.28 2.76 28.68
C LEU A 198 -31.99 2.48 30.01
N SER A 199 -33.31 2.24 30.00
CA SER A 199 -34.07 1.97 31.25
C SER A 199 -34.13 0.47 31.54
N GLY A 200 -33.89 0.10 32.80
CA GLY A 200 -34.11 -1.27 33.28
C GLY A 200 -32.91 -2.21 33.18
N GLU A 201 -31.79 -1.72 32.64
CA GLU A 201 -30.53 -2.47 32.54
C GLU A 201 -29.73 -2.42 33.85
N GLU A 202 -29.11 -3.54 34.26
CA GLU A 202 -28.39 -3.64 35.54
C GLU A 202 -27.14 -2.73 35.59
N HIS A 203 -26.43 -2.56 34.46
CA HIS A 203 -25.23 -1.73 34.38
C HIS A 203 -25.52 -0.23 34.23
N ILE A 204 -26.78 0.17 34.11
CA ILE A 204 -27.19 1.57 33.90
C ILE A 204 -27.94 2.12 35.10
N THR A 205 -27.36 3.11 35.77
CA THR A 205 -28.04 3.85 36.84
C THR A 205 -28.72 5.09 36.26
N SER A 206 -30.05 5.17 36.39
CA SER A 206 -30.83 6.30 35.90
C SER A 206 -31.19 7.26 37.03
N HIS A 207 -31.00 8.57 36.80
CA HIS A 207 -31.41 9.62 37.72
C HIS A 207 -32.20 10.71 37.00
N THR A 208 -33.43 10.95 37.44
CA THR A 208 -34.33 11.93 36.84
C THR A 208 -34.30 13.26 37.60
N MET A 209 -34.00 14.35 36.88
CA MET A 209 -34.10 15.71 37.39
C MET A 209 -35.56 16.15 37.48
N ALA A 210 -36.12 16.04 38.68
CA ALA A 210 -37.48 16.50 38.96
C ALA A 210 -37.53 18.04 39.04
N ILE A 211 -38.25 18.67 38.10
CA ILE A 211 -38.43 20.13 37.99
C ILE A 211 -39.08 20.72 39.25
N ASN A 212 -39.99 19.96 39.86
CA ASN A 212 -40.77 20.40 41.02
C ASN A 212 -40.12 20.06 42.36
N SER A 213 -38.89 19.54 42.37
CA SER A 213 -38.20 19.20 43.61
C SER A 213 -37.82 20.46 44.40
N ILE A 214 -37.71 20.32 45.71
CA ILE A 214 -37.33 21.43 46.61
C ILE A 214 -35.90 21.86 46.29
N GLU A 215 -35.01 20.90 46.07
CA GLU A 215 -33.59 21.11 45.73
C GLU A 215 -33.46 21.90 44.42
N ASN A 216 -34.28 21.59 43.41
CA ASN A 216 -34.26 22.31 42.13
C ASN A 216 -34.70 23.77 42.29
N ARG A 217 -35.66 24.06 43.18
CA ARG A 217 -36.09 25.44 43.47
C ARG A 217 -35.02 26.23 44.22
N GLU A 218 -34.33 25.59 45.16
CA GLU A 218 -33.19 26.18 45.87
C GLU A 218 -32.03 26.49 44.92
N ASP A 219 -31.71 25.58 44.00
CA ASP A 219 -30.69 25.79 42.96
C ASP A 219 -31.02 26.99 42.06
N ILE A 220 -32.27 27.12 41.62
CA ILE A 220 -32.73 28.26 40.81
C ILE A 220 -32.64 29.56 41.61
N ALA A 221 -33.05 29.55 42.88
CA ALA A 221 -32.97 30.72 43.73
C ALA A 221 -31.52 31.19 43.89
N ALA A 222 -30.57 30.27 44.13
CA ALA A 222 -29.16 30.55 44.21
C ALA A 222 -28.59 31.10 42.89
N TYR A 223 -29.00 30.54 41.75
CA TYR A 223 -28.62 31.04 40.43
C TYR A 223 -29.13 32.46 40.18
N VAL A 224 -30.42 32.73 40.45
CA VAL A 224 -31.01 34.07 40.34
C VAL A 224 -30.22 35.06 41.21
N ASP A 225 -29.96 34.73 42.47
CA ASP A 225 -29.23 35.61 43.37
C ASP A 225 -27.79 35.90 42.90
N GLY A 226 -27.14 34.91 42.28
CA GLY A 226 -25.84 35.10 41.64
C GLY A 226 -25.90 36.05 40.43
N GLN A 227 -26.87 35.85 39.53
CA GLN A 227 -27.07 36.71 38.36
C GLN A 227 -27.42 38.15 38.75
N LEU A 228 -28.17 38.35 39.85
CA LEU A 228 -28.53 39.67 40.36
C LEU A 228 -27.33 40.46 40.93
N ARG A 229 -26.28 39.77 41.36
CA ARG A 229 -25.03 40.37 41.86
C ARG A 229 -24.05 40.73 40.75
N ASP A 230 -24.32 40.29 39.51
CA ASP A 230 -23.54 40.64 38.33
C ASP A 230 -23.59 42.15 38.08
N LYS A 231 -22.42 42.79 38.01
CA LYS A 231 -22.29 44.24 37.82
C LYS A 231 -22.91 44.72 36.51
N SER A 232 -22.91 43.89 35.47
CA SER A 232 -23.45 44.21 34.13
C SER A 232 -24.96 44.45 34.16
N ILE A 233 -25.69 43.77 35.04
CA ILE A 233 -27.14 43.95 35.18
C ILE A 233 -27.49 44.87 36.35
N ALA A 234 -26.80 44.73 37.50
CA ALA A 234 -27.10 45.49 38.70
C ALA A 234 -27.00 47.02 38.47
N SER A 235 -26.04 47.47 37.65
CA SER A 235 -25.87 48.88 37.30
C SER A 235 -27.01 49.46 36.45
N ARG A 236 -27.76 48.61 35.73
CA ARG A 236 -28.82 49.03 34.79
C ARG A 236 -30.24 48.88 35.35
N MET A 237 -30.42 48.21 36.49
CA MET A 237 -31.73 48.02 37.11
C MET A 237 -32.18 49.21 37.96
N GLY A 238 -31.28 50.15 38.29
CA GLY A 238 -31.59 51.36 39.06
C GLY A 238 -31.90 51.11 40.54
N SER A 239 -31.66 52.12 41.40
CA SER A 239 -31.81 52.00 42.86
C SER A 239 -33.28 52.15 43.32
N PRO A 240 -33.76 51.39 44.35
CA PRO A 240 -33.07 50.30 45.03
C PRO A 240 -33.10 49.01 44.20
N TRP A 241 -31.97 48.29 44.19
CA TRP A 241 -31.80 46.97 43.59
C TRP A 241 -30.93 46.09 44.50
N PRO A 242 -31.26 44.81 44.74
CA PRO A 242 -32.41 44.07 44.20
C PRO A 242 -33.77 44.55 44.74
N ASP A 243 -34.79 44.60 43.88
CA ASP A 243 -36.19 44.83 44.25
C ASP A 243 -36.79 43.49 44.72
N GLU A 244 -36.95 43.32 46.04
CA GLU A 244 -37.32 42.03 46.64
C GLU A 244 -38.63 41.45 46.09
N ALA A 245 -39.60 42.31 45.73
CA ALA A 245 -40.87 41.86 45.16
C ALA A 245 -40.66 41.32 43.73
N LEU A 246 -39.95 42.05 42.88
CA LEU A 246 -39.64 41.59 41.52
C LEU A 246 -38.77 40.33 41.51
N VAL A 247 -37.82 40.22 42.44
CA VAL A 247 -36.96 39.04 42.58
C VAL A 247 -37.76 37.82 43.03
N ARG A 248 -38.66 37.98 44.01
CA ARG A 248 -39.55 36.89 44.44
C ARG A 248 -40.44 36.43 43.28
N ASP A 249 -41.06 37.36 42.57
CA ASP A 249 -41.98 37.03 41.49
C ASP A 249 -41.24 36.40 40.29
N LEU A 250 -40.00 36.81 40.02
CA LEU A 250 -39.11 36.16 39.03
C LEU A 250 -38.74 34.73 39.44
N LYS A 251 -38.43 34.48 40.73
CA LYS A 251 -38.15 33.12 41.24
C LYS A 251 -39.38 32.22 41.15
N ILE A 252 -40.58 32.75 41.38
CA ILE A 252 -41.85 32.03 41.20
C ILE A 252 -42.10 31.73 39.71
N LEU A 253 -41.87 32.71 38.84
CA LEU A 253 -42.08 32.59 37.40
C LEU A 253 -41.21 31.49 36.76
N ALA A 254 -40.00 31.28 37.28
CA ALA A 254 -39.12 30.21 36.84
C ALA A 254 -39.75 28.81 36.96
N ASP A 255 -40.58 28.61 38.00
CA ASP A 255 -41.30 27.37 38.34
C ASP A 255 -40.51 26.07 38.05
N GLY A 256 -39.23 26.05 38.44
CA GLY A 256 -38.36 24.88 38.29
C GLY A 256 -37.59 24.76 36.97
N LEU A 257 -37.74 25.69 36.01
CA LEU A 257 -37.04 25.67 34.72
C LEU A 257 -35.87 26.67 34.68
N PHE A 258 -34.65 26.17 34.57
CA PHE A 258 -33.44 27.00 34.49
C PHE A 258 -33.38 27.83 33.20
N ILE A 259 -33.83 27.27 32.07
CA ILE A 259 -33.83 27.96 30.77
C ILE A 259 -34.65 29.26 30.78
N TRP A 260 -35.72 29.32 31.60
CA TRP A 260 -36.54 30.51 31.77
C TRP A 260 -35.71 31.66 32.33
N ILE A 261 -34.99 31.40 33.42
CA ILE A 261 -34.17 32.41 34.08
C ILE A 261 -32.97 32.80 33.20
N VAL A 262 -32.32 31.84 32.55
CA VAL A 262 -31.20 32.12 31.63
C VAL A 262 -31.65 33.02 30.47
N THR A 263 -32.77 32.68 29.82
CA THR A 263 -33.34 33.43 28.70
C THR A 263 -33.77 34.84 29.15
N ILE A 264 -34.41 34.98 30.31
CA ILE A 264 -34.79 36.29 30.86
C ILE A 264 -33.54 37.13 31.12
N PHE A 265 -32.53 36.62 31.82
CA PHE A 265 -31.32 37.41 32.11
C PHE A 265 -30.56 37.80 30.83
N LYS A 266 -30.53 36.96 29.78
CA LYS A 266 -30.01 37.34 28.46
C LYS A 266 -30.85 38.45 27.81
N TYR A 267 -32.17 38.31 27.82
CA TYR A 267 -33.09 39.34 27.32
C TYR A 267 -32.90 40.68 28.04
N LEU A 268 -32.81 40.67 29.37
CA LEU A 268 -32.62 41.86 30.18
C LEU A 268 -31.26 42.52 29.94
N ARG A 269 -30.18 41.74 29.78
CA ARG A 269 -28.87 42.29 29.41
C ARG A 269 -28.90 43.03 28.07
N ASN A 270 -29.77 42.64 27.14
CA ASN A 270 -29.87 43.31 25.84
C ASN A 270 -30.96 44.40 25.80
N ALA A 271 -31.77 44.54 26.86
CA ALA A 271 -32.87 45.50 26.91
C ALA A 271 -32.40 46.93 27.27
N TYR A 272 -32.89 47.94 26.55
CA TYR A 272 -32.61 49.36 26.86
C TYR A 272 -33.00 49.74 28.30
N ASP A 273 -34.22 49.35 28.74
CA ASP A 273 -34.68 49.47 30.13
C ASP A 273 -35.03 48.08 30.70
N PRO A 274 -34.08 47.40 31.34
CA PRO A 274 -34.29 46.03 31.81
C PRO A 274 -35.32 45.96 32.94
N ARG A 275 -35.45 46.99 33.78
CA ARG A 275 -36.41 46.97 34.88
C ARG A 275 -37.85 47.11 34.38
N ALA A 276 -38.11 48.01 33.43
CA ALA A 276 -39.43 48.12 32.81
C ALA A 276 -39.80 46.87 32.02
N LYS A 277 -38.85 46.29 31.27
CA LYS A 277 -39.08 45.04 30.53
C LYS A 277 -39.34 43.85 31.45
N LEU A 278 -38.62 43.72 32.58
CA LEU A 278 -38.91 42.70 33.58
C LEU A 278 -40.31 42.86 34.17
N LYS A 279 -40.71 44.10 34.53
CA LYS A 279 -42.08 44.39 35.02
C LYS A 279 -43.15 44.03 33.98
N ALA A 280 -42.94 44.39 32.72
CA ALA A 280 -43.86 44.06 31.64
C ALA A 280 -44.01 42.54 31.47
N LEU A 281 -42.89 41.80 31.47
CA LEU A 281 -42.88 40.34 31.35
C LEU A 281 -43.63 39.69 32.53
N LEU A 282 -43.38 40.15 33.76
CA LEU A 282 -44.09 39.69 34.96
C LEU A 282 -45.59 40.04 34.94
N SER A 283 -45.97 41.20 34.39
CA SER A 283 -47.38 41.62 34.33
C SER A 283 -48.22 40.85 33.31
N LYS A 284 -47.60 40.36 32.23
CA LYS A 284 -48.24 39.56 31.18
C LYS A 284 -48.28 38.06 31.50
N SER A 285 -47.48 37.61 32.45
CA SER A 285 -47.36 36.19 32.82
C SER A 285 -48.21 35.93 34.06
N ASN A 286 -49.27 35.10 33.96
CA ASN A 286 -50.11 34.79 35.12
C ASN A 286 -49.42 33.73 36.02
N PRO A 287 -48.87 34.10 37.20
CA PRO A 287 -48.00 33.19 37.98
C PRO A 287 -48.76 32.05 38.67
N ASN A 288 -50.09 32.17 38.81
CA ASN A 288 -50.93 31.25 39.57
C ASN A 288 -51.72 30.26 38.70
N GLY A 289 -51.49 30.22 37.39
CA GLY A 289 -52.16 29.26 36.50
C GLY A 289 -51.55 27.86 36.58
N VAL A 290 -52.39 26.84 36.80
CA VAL A 290 -51.99 25.43 36.71
C VAL A 290 -51.87 25.04 35.23
N PHE A 291 -50.79 25.48 34.59
CA PHE A 291 -50.46 25.15 33.20
C PHE A 291 -49.49 23.97 33.13
N GLY A 292 -49.57 23.18 32.06
CA GLY A 292 -48.57 22.16 31.75
C GLY A 292 -47.20 22.77 31.42
N LEU A 293 -46.12 21.98 31.53
CA LEU A 293 -44.74 22.47 31.38
C LEU A 293 -44.47 23.19 30.05
N ASN A 294 -44.95 22.62 28.93
CA ASN A 294 -44.81 23.22 27.60
C ASN A 294 -45.61 24.52 27.45
N GLN A 295 -46.80 24.60 28.05
CA GLN A 295 -47.65 25.80 28.00
C GLN A 295 -47.00 26.99 28.72
N LYS A 296 -46.20 26.75 29.76
CA LYS A 296 -45.42 27.80 30.43
C LYS A 296 -44.28 28.30 29.54
N MET A 297 -43.48 27.39 28.97
CA MET A 297 -42.42 27.76 28.00
C MET A 297 -42.98 28.55 26.81
N ASP A 298 -44.11 28.10 26.27
CA ASP A 298 -44.77 28.76 25.15
C ASP A 298 -45.24 30.18 25.55
N ALA A 299 -45.76 30.40 26.77
CA ALA A 299 -46.12 31.73 27.26
C ALA A 299 -44.93 32.71 27.32
N LEU A 300 -43.72 32.24 27.69
CA LEU A 300 -42.50 33.06 27.64
C LEU A 300 -42.16 33.43 26.20
N TYR A 301 -42.13 32.44 25.31
CA TYR A 301 -41.78 32.69 23.91
C TYR A 301 -42.78 33.63 23.25
N ILE A 302 -44.08 33.49 23.55
CA ILE A 302 -45.11 34.44 23.12
C ILE A 302 -44.78 35.85 23.64
N ALA A 303 -44.52 36.01 24.94
CA ALA A 303 -44.23 37.32 25.51
C ALA A 303 -42.95 37.96 24.93
N ILE A 304 -41.90 37.17 24.68
CA ILE A 304 -40.66 37.61 24.05
C ILE A 304 -40.92 38.00 22.59
N LEU A 305 -41.54 37.12 21.79
CA LEU A 305 -41.81 37.36 20.37
C LEU A 305 -42.75 38.56 20.16
N GLU A 306 -43.79 38.71 20.99
CA GLU A 306 -44.64 39.91 21.00
C GLU A 306 -43.85 41.19 21.31
N ALA A 307 -42.85 41.11 22.18
CA ALA A 307 -42.04 42.27 22.55
C ALA A 307 -40.93 42.59 21.53
N CYS A 308 -40.55 41.62 20.70
CA CYS A 308 -39.51 41.74 19.69
C CYS A 308 -40.04 42.18 18.31
N GLY A 309 -41.29 41.86 17.99
CA GLY A 309 -41.86 42.05 16.65
C GLY A 309 -42.96 43.09 16.52
N GLU A 310 -43.08 43.64 15.30
CA GLU A 310 -44.14 44.56 14.88
C GLU A 310 -45.16 43.77 14.05
N TRP A 311 -45.93 42.91 14.73
CA TRP A 311 -46.80 41.90 14.09
C TRP A 311 -48.01 42.45 13.32
N ASP A 312 -48.22 43.77 13.37
CA ASP A 312 -49.23 44.46 12.59
C ASP A 312 -48.66 44.98 11.24
N ASP A 313 -47.33 44.94 11.06
CA ASP A 313 -46.64 45.32 9.82
C ASP A 313 -46.46 44.07 8.92
N PRO A 314 -47.07 44.04 7.72
CA PRO A 314 -46.91 42.94 6.77
C PRO A 314 -45.47 42.70 6.33
N ASP A 315 -44.67 43.75 6.16
CA ASP A 315 -43.28 43.64 5.68
C ASP A 315 -42.41 42.98 6.76
N PHE A 316 -42.63 43.35 8.03
CA PHE A 316 -41.99 42.68 9.16
C PHE A 316 -42.33 41.18 9.21
N CYS A 317 -43.61 40.83 8.99
CA CYS A 317 -44.05 39.43 9.04
C CYS A 317 -43.43 38.59 7.92
N GLU A 318 -43.36 39.12 6.69
CA GLU A 318 -42.69 38.44 5.57
C GLU A 318 -41.19 38.25 5.85
N HIS A 319 -40.51 39.30 6.29
CA HIS A 319 -39.08 39.23 6.61
C HIS A 319 -38.79 38.27 7.78
N TYR A 320 -39.65 38.24 8.80
CA TYR A 320 -39.57 37.28 9.90
C TYR A 320 -39.66 35.84 9.39
N VAL A 321 -40.66 35.54 8.55
CA VAL A 321 -40.87 34.19 8.02
C VAL A 321 -39.67 33.73 7.20
N ILE A 322 -39.12 34.58 6.33
CA ILE A 322 -37.95 34.23 5.52
C ILE A 322 -36.71 34.03 6.40
N PHE A 323 -36.43 34.96 7.31
CA PHE A 323 -35.24 34.93 8.16
C PHE A 323 -35.27 33.77 9.14
N MET A 324 -36.33 33.65 9.95
CA MET A 324 -36.47 32.55 10.89
C MET A 324 -36.63 31.21 10.19
N GLY A 325 -37.33 31.19 9.05
CA GLY A 325 -37.45 30.03 8.19
C GLY A 325 -36.11 29.45 7.75
N ALA A 326 -35.20 30.29 7.26
CA ALA A 326 -33.87 29.86 6.87
C ALA A 326 -33.07 29.33 8.07
N ILE A 327 -33.12 30.00 9.23
CA ILE A 327 -32.40 29.56 10.43
C ILE A 327 -32.93 28.20 10.93
N MET A 328 -34.25 27.99 10.90
CA MET A 328 -34.84 26.73 11.36
C MET A 328 -34.57 25.57 10.40
N ALA A 329 -34.66 25.81 9.09
CA ALA A 329 -34.48 24.76 8.09
C ALA A 329 -33.01 24.48 7.75
N ALA A 330 -32.08 25.36 8.11
CA ALA A 330 -30.67 25.18 7.79
C ALA A 330 -30.09 23.90 8.44
N LYS A 331 -29.31 23.13 7.66
CA LYS A 331 -28.66 21.89 8.10
C LYS A 331 -27.43 22.16 8.96
N ARG A 332 -26.79 23.31 8.70
CA ARG A 332 -25.74 23.92 9.51
C ARG A 332 -26.10 25.40 9.75
N PRO A 333 -25.84 25.97 10.95
CA PRO A 333 -26.07 27.37 11.22
C PRO A 333 -25.48 28.29 10.15
N LEU A 334 -26.31 29.12 9.53
CA LEU A 334 -25.89 30.06 8.49
C LEU A 334 -25.28 31.31 9.12
N SER A 335 -24.17 31.79 8.56
CA SER A 335 -23.70 33.15 8.83
C SER A 335 -24.65 34.19 8.21
N LEU A 336 -24.63 35.43 8.72
CA LEU A 336 -25.41 36.51 8.14
C LEU A 336 -24.98 36.81 6.69
N GLY A 337 -23.69 36.62 6.37
CA GLY A 337 -23.14 36.71 5.01
C GLY A 337 -23.70 35.62 4.08
N THR A 338 -23.68 34.35 4.52
CA THR A 338 -24.20 33.22 3.73
C THR A 338 -25.70 33.32 3.51
N PHE A 339 -26.47 33.72 4.53
CA PHE A 339 -27.90 33.96 4.38
C PHE A 339 -28.19 35.00 3.28
N ARG A 340 -27.45 36.13 3.27
CA ARG A 340 -27.56 37.15 2.21
C ARG A 340 -27.21 36.59 0.83
N ALA A 341 -26.12 35.85 0.73
CA ALA A 341 -25.64 35.30 -0.54
C ALA A 341 -26.59 34.23 -1.15
N LEU A 342 -27.22 33.41 -0.31
CA LEU A 342 -28.21 32.40 -0.75
C LEU A 342 -29.53 33.05 -1.18
N HIS A 343 -30.01 34.06 -0.45
CA HIS A 343 -31.31 34.69 -0.72
C HIS A 343 -31.25 35.83 -1.76
N GLY A 344 -30.05 36.31 -2.10
CA GLY A 344 -29.78 37.39 -3.06
C GLY A 344 -30.27 38.78 -2.60
N ASP A 345 -30.04 39.82 -3.41
CA ASP A 345 -30.58 41.18 -3.21
C ASP A 345 -32.12 41.27 -3.41
N THR A 346 -32.76 40.13 -3.66
CA THR A 346 -34.20 40.04 -3.87
C THR A 346 -34.97 40.24 -2.56
N GLN A 347 -35.79 41.30 -2.57
CA GLN A 347 -36.83 41.69 -1.58
C GLN A 347 -36.46 42.70 -0.48
N GLY A 348 -35.38 43.48 -0.57
CA GLY A 348 -35.16 44.55 0.41
C GLY A 348 -35.09 44.07 1.88
N LEU A 349 -34.78 42.79 2.06
CA LEU A 349 -34.61 42.14 3.36
C LEU A 349 -33.42 42.82 4.07
N SER A 350 -33.66 43.39 5.25
CA SER A 350 -32.61 43.95 6.11
C SER A 350 -32.43 43.06 7.35
N PRO A 351 -31.82 41.87 7.23
CA PRO A 351 -31.65 40.94 8.35
C PRO A 351 -30.84 41.55 9.51
N GLU A 352 -30.00 42.57 9.25
CA GLU A 352 -29.31 43.36 10.29
C GLU A 352 -30.27 44.07 11.27
N HIS A 353 -31.51 44.37 10.86
CA HIS A 353 -32.51 44.97 11.73
C HIS A 353 -33.31 43.91 12.53
N LEU A 354 -33.35 42.67 12.06
CA LEU A 354 -34.04 41.56 12.72
C LEU A 354 -33.15 40.85 13.74
N LEU A 355 -31.88 40.62 13.40
CA LEU A 355 -30.95 39.83 14.21
C LEU A 355 -30.79 40.37 15.65
N PRO A 356 -30.59 41.68 15.90
CA PRO A 356 -30.51 42.22 17.27
C PRO A 356 -31.82 42.11 18.05
N ARG A 357 -32.98 42.17 17.37
CA ARG A 357 -34.29 42.08 18.02
C ARG A 357 -34.53 40.71 18.63
N PHE A 358 -34.00 39.64 18.01
CA PHE A 358 -34.13 38.27 18.47
C PHE A 358 -32.94 37.77 19.31
N GLY A 359 -32.03 38.65 19.74
CA GLY A 359 -30.84 38.29 20.54
C GLY A 359 -31.11 37.75 21.96
N SER A 360 -32.38 37.54 22.32
CA SER A 360 -32.79 36.81 23.52
C SER A 360 -33.01 35.31 23.26
N VAL A 361 -33.23 34.93 22.01
CA VAL A 361 -33.51 33.56 21.56
C VAL A 361 -32.52 33.08 20.48
N LEU A 362 -31.74 34.00 19.91
CA LEU A 362 -30.64 33.73 18.99
C LEU A 362 -29.30 34.19 19.59
N VAL A 363 -28.21 33.55 19.15
CA VAL A 363 -26.82 33.95 19.41
C VAL A 363 -26.06 34.00 18.08
N GLY A 364 -24.86 34.59 18.06
CA GLY A 364 -24.14 34.87 16.81
C GLY A 364 -24.47 36.25 16.24
N LEU A 365 -24.37 37.30 17.06
CA LEU A 365 -24.95 38.62 16.80
C LEU A 365 -23.90 39.69 16.45
N HIS A 366 -22.61 39.35 16.38
CA HIS A 366 -21.53 40.34 16.47
C HIS A 366 -20.65 40.42 15.22
N GLY A 367 -20.79 39.50 14.25
CA GLY A 367 -20.07 39.56 12.97
C GLY A 367 -20.78 38.89 11.80
N ASP A 368 -20.47 39.35 10.57
CA ASP A 368 -21.06 38.85 9.32
C ASP A 368 -20.77 37.37 9.03
N ASN A 369 -19.62 36.88 9.52
CA ASN A 369 -19.17 35.50 9.37
C ASN A 369 -19.49 34.64 10.61
N GLU A 370 -20.16 35.21 11.61
CA GLU A 370 -20.55 34.47 12.83
C GLU A 370 -21.82 33.66 12.53
N PRO A 371 -21.84 32.34 12.80
CA PRO A 371 -23.03 31.53 12.55
C PRO A 371 -24.18 31.89 13.50
N ILE A 372 -25.37 32.12 12.94
CA ILE A 372 -26.58 32.44 13.69
C ILE A 372 -27.16 31.14 14.26
N ARG A 373 -27.26 31.07 15.59
CA ARG A 373 -27.64 29.86 16.33
C ARG A 373 -28.84 30.09 17.22
N ILE A 374 -29.55 29.01 17.54
CA ILE A 374 -30.72 29.08 18.42
C ILE A 374 -30.23 28.90 19.84
N LEU A 375 -30.64 29.78 20.75
CA LEU A 375 -30.19 29.70 22.14
C LEU A 375 -30.58 28.38 22.80
N HIS A 376 -31.74 27.83 22.45
CA HIS A 376 -32.22 26.56 23.01
C HIS A 376 -33.26 25.87 22.14
N LEU A 377 -33.14 24.54 22.01
CA LEU A 377 -33.99 23.71 21.15
C LEU A 377 -35.49 23.84 21.41
N SER A 378 -35.93 24.06 22.65
CA SER A 378 -37.37 24.22 22.96
C SER A 378 -38.01 25.44 22.28
N PHE A 379 -37.21 26.43 21.87
CA PHE A 379 -37.68 27.56 21.07
C PHE A 379 -37.96 27.12 19.63
N ARG A 380 -37.07 26.35 19.01
CA ARG A 380 -37.29 25.72 17.69
C ARG A 380 -38.58 24.92 17.70
N GLU A 381 -38.72 24.00 18.65
CA GLU A 381 -39.93 23.16 18.77
C GLU A 381 -41.21 23.99 18.99
N PHE A 382 -41.10 25.15 19.65
CA PHE A 382 -42.24 26.05 19.79
C PHE A 382 -42.64 26.63 18.44
N ILE A 383 -41.70 27.25 17.71
CA ILE A 383 -42.01 27.95 16.46
C ILE A 383 -42.28 27.02 15.28
N THR A 384 -41.80 25.77 15.28
CA THR A 384 -41.96 24.85 14.14
C THR A 384 -43.06 23.80 14.29
N ASP A 385 -43.57 23.57 15.51
CA ASP A 385 -44.68 22.64 15.75
C ASP A 385 -45.78 23.26 16.62
N ARG A 386 -45.44 23.75 17.82
CA ARG A 386 -46.48 24.12 18.80
C ARG A 386 -47.22 25.42 18.44
N ALA A 387 -46.56 26.37 17.79
CA ALA A 387 -47.13 27.66 17.43
C ALA A 387 -48.27 27.55 16.40
N ASP A 388 -48.31 26.51 15.56
CA ASP A 388 -49.40 26.30 14.58
C ASP A 388 -50.72 25.86 15.23
N LYS A 389 -50.66 25.31 16.46
CA LYS A 389 -51.81 24.68 17.14
C LYS A 389 -52.82 25.70 17.70
N SER A 390 -52.53 27.00 17.66
CA SER A 390 -53.41 28.06 18.16
C SER A 390 -53.43 29.27 17.23
N GLN A 391 -54.62 29.86 17.03
CA GLN A 391 -54.80 31.02 16.16
C GLN A 391 -54.04 32.27 16.63
N LEU A 392 -53.82 32.41 17.95
CA LEU A 392 -53.08 33.55 18.52
C LEU A 392 -51.57 33.46 18.27
N THR A 393 -51.02 32.25 18.19
CA THR A 393 -49.58 31.98 18.04
C THR A 393 -49.17 31.67 16.61
N ARG A 394 -50.13 31.41 15.72
CA ARG A 394 -49.87 31.01 14.33
C ARG A 394 -49.01 32.01 13.54
N LYS A 395 -49.08 33.29 13.88
CA LYS A 395 -48.22 34.34 13.32
C LYS A 395 -46.72 34.13 13.58
N PHE A 396 -46.37 33.33 14.60
CA PHE A 396 -44.99 32.99 14.92
C PHE A 396 -44.50 31.70 14.23
N HIS A 397 -45.41 30.93 13.63
CA HIS A 397 -45.12 29.58 13.14
C HIS A 397 -44.26 29.59 11.87
N ILE A 398 -43.32 28.64 11.81
CA ILE A 398 -42.38 28.44 10.70
C ILE A 398 -42.45 26.98 10.22
N SER A 399 -42.74 26.78 8.94
CA SER A 399 -42.74 25.44 8.33
C SER A 399 -41.33 25.04 7.87
N GLU A 400 -40.64 24.21 8.64
CA GLU A 400 -39.30 23.71 8.29
C GLU A 400 -39.27 23.10 6.89
N LYS A 401 -40.24 22.25 6.55
CA LYS A 401 -40.33 21.61 5.22
C LYS A 401 -40.44 22.62 4.08
N ALA A 402 -41.24 23.67 4.23
CA ALA A 402 -41.38 24.70 3.19
C ALA A 402 -40.07 25.48 3.01
N HIS A 403 -39.33 25.69 4.10
CA HIS A 403 -38.03 26.38 4.04
C HIS A 403 -36.89 25.47 3.60
N SER A 404 -36.87 24.16 3.90
CA SER A 404 -35.95 23.18 3.28
C SER A 404 -36.19 23.10 1.77
N GLN A 405 -37.44 23.15 1.33
CA GLN A 405 -37.78 23.23 -0.09
C GLN A 405 -37.27 24.54 -0.73
N ARG A 406 -37.32 25.67 -0.02
CA ARG A 406 -36.74 26.92 -0.49
C ARG A 406 -35.21 26.85 -0.53
N LEU A 407 -34.58 26.34 0.52
CA LEU A 407 -33.13 26.23 0.63
C LEU A 407 -32.56 25.26 -0.40
N SER A 408 -33.20 24.13 -0.70
CA SER A 408 -32.75 23.24 -1.79
C SER A 408 -32.70 23.97 -3.12
N LYS A 409 -33.76 24.72 -3.46
CA LYS A 409 -33.78 25.55 -4.67
C LYS A 409 -32.66 26.60 -4.66
N LEU A 410 -32.49 27.35 -3.56
CA LEU A 410 -31.48 28.39 -3.46
C LEU A 410 -30.06 27.83 -3.50
N CYS A 411 -29.81 26.67 -2.89
CA CYS A 411 -28.54 25.96 -2.94
C CYS A 411 -28.22 25.55 -4.38
N LEU A 412 -29.16 24.89 -5.07
CA LEU A 412 -28.98 24.50 -6.47
C LEU A 412 -28.75 25.72 -7.38
N GLN A 413 -29.53 26.80 -7.21
CA GLN A 413 -29.35 28.03 -7.99
C GLN A 413 -28.00 28.71 -7.71
N THR A 414 -27.54 28.69 -6.45
CA THR A 414 -26.24 29.22 -6.06
C THR A 414 -25.11 28.39 -6.66
N MET A 415 -25.22 27.07 -6.60
CA MET A 415 -24.26 26.17 -7.23
C MET A 415 -24.19 26.39 -8.74
N VAL A 416 -25.32 26.40 -9.44
CA VAL A 416 -25.36 26.71 -10.88
C VAL A 416 -24.72 28.07 -11.16
N ARG A 417 -25.06 29.12 -10.40
CA ARG A 417 -24.51 30.48 -10.59
C ARG A 417 -23.00 30.56 -10.37
N GLU A 418 -22.50 29.99 -9.28
CA GLU A 418 -21.11 30.15 -8.85
C GLU A 418 -20.17 29.14 -9.54
N ILE A 419 -20.64 27.94 -9.86
CA ILE A 419 -19.89 26.96 -10.69
C ILE A 419 -19.73 27.45 -12.13
N THR A 420 -20.72 28.18 -12.67
CA THR A 420 -20.65 28.72 -14.06
C THR A 420 -19.70 29.91 -14.20
N SER A 421 -19.22 30.50 -13.09
CA SER A 421 -18.28 31.62 -13.15
C SER A 421 -16.87 31.10 -13.45
N PRO A 422 -16.17 31.60 -14.49
CA PRO A 422 -14.87 31.07 -14.86
C PRO A 422 -13.84 31.29 -13.74
N GLY A 423 -13.25 30.21 -13.24
CA GLY A 423 -12.05 30.24 -12.39
C GLY A 423 -12.24 29.92 -10.91
N THR A 424 -12.96 28.84 -10.56
CA THR A 424 -12.80 28.25 -9.21
C THR A 424 -11.43 27.54 -9.16
N PRO A 425 -10.42 28.06 -8.44
CA PRO A 425 -9.08 27.49 -8.49
C PRO A 425 -9.05 26.08 -7.89
N GLY A 426 -8.53 25.11 -8.63
CA GLY A 426 -8.48 23.70 -8.22
C GLY A 426 -9.62 22.82 -8.75
N THR A 427 -10.55 23.35 -9.57
CA THR A 427 -11.55 22.57 -10.33
C THR A 427 -11.16 22.48 -11.82
N GLY A 428 -11.69 21.51 -12.55
CA GLY A 428 -11.40 21.21 -13.95
C GLY A 428 -10.58 19.94 -14.16
N TYR A 429 -10.03 19.37 -13.09
CA TYR A 429 -9.09 18.25 -13.14
C TYR A 429 -9.73 16.89 -13.52
N LEU A 430 -11.05 16.76 -13.53
CA LEU A 430 -11.76 15.60 -14.10
C LEU A 430 -12.12 15.82 -15.58
N MET A 431 -11.93 17.03 -16.12
CA MET A 431 -12.29 17.43 -17.48
C MET A 431 -11.06 17.72 -18.36
N GLU A 432 -9.89 17.90 -17.75
CA GLU A 432 -8.62 18.04 -18.44
C GLU A 432 -7.98 16.65 -18.58
N ASP A 433 -7.63 16.25 -19.81
CA ASP A 433 -6.84 15.03 -20.12
C ASP A 433 -5.39 15.11 -19.60
N GLU A 434 -5.07 16.11 -18.78
CA GLU A 434 -3.76 16.27 -18.15
C GLU A 434 -3.80 15.58 -16.79
N ASP A 435 -3.23 14.38 -16.74
CA ASP A 435 -2.92 13.56 -15.56
C ASP A 435 -1.89 14.28 -14.66
N ASP A 436 -2.29 15.43 -14.10
CA ASP A 436 -1.49 16.26 -13.22
C ASP A 436 -1.50 15.71 -11.78
N GLY A 437 -0.81 14.57 -11.62
CA GLY A 437 -0.21 14.12 -10.37
C GLY A 437 -1.05 13.18 -9.48
N PRO A 438 -0.40 12.40 -8.60
CA PRO A 438 -1.10 11.53 -7.66
C PRO A 438 -1.72 12.37 -6.53
N GLY A 439 -3.02 12.66 -6.66
CA GLY A 439 -3.83 13.23 -5.58
C GLY A 439 -4.98 14.09 -6.08
N ILE A 440 -6.04 14.20 -5.28
CA ILE A 440 -7.14 15.14 -5.55
C ILE A 440 -6.64 16.56 -5.25
N PRO A 441 -6.65 17.51 -6.21
CA PRO A 441 -6.22 18.89 -5.96
C PRO A 441 -7.03 19.54 -4.84
N GLU A 442 -6.38 20.35 -4.01
CA GLU A 442 -7.10 21.15 -3.01
C GLU A 442 -7.88 22.27 -3.71
N VAL A 443 -9.21 22.23 -3.62
CA VAL A 443 -10.05 23.30 -4.17
C VAL A 443 -10.08 24.47 -3.19
N THR A 444 -9.42 25.56 -3.59
CA THR A 444 -9.27 26.78 -2.78
C THR A 444 -10.24 27.88 -3.23
N ALA A 445 -10.52 28.85 -2.35
CA ALA A 445 -11.39 29.99 -2.63
C ALA A 445 -12.88 29.68 -2.93
N VAL A 446 -13.40 28.54 -2.45
CA VAL A 446 -14.85 28.24 -2.48
C VAL A 446 -15.58 29.13 -1.46
N SER A 447 -16.64 29.81 -1.89
CA SER A 447 -17.46 30.67 -1.02
C SER A 447 -18.22 29.85 0.04
N GLU A 448 -18.58 30.47 1.18
CA GLU A 448 -19.31 29.78 2.26
C GLU A 448 -20.68 29.26 1.78
N GLN A 449 -21.39 30.03 0.93
CA GLN A 449 -22.66 29.64 0.34
C GLN A 449 -22.55 28.53 -0.71
N LEU A 450 -21.48 28.50 -1.51
CA LEU A 450 -21.23 27.42 -2.47
C LEU A 450 -20.88 26.14 -1.73
N LEU A 451 -20.12 26.22 -0.63
CA LEU A 451 -19.85 25.08 0.24
C LEU A 451 -21.12 24.55 0.87
N TYR A 452 -21.91 25.41 1.51
CA TYR A 452 -23.18 25.02 2.10
C TYR A 452 -24.11 24.39 1.04
N GLY A 453 -24.17 24.99 -0.15
CA GLY A 453 -24.92 24.45 -1.27
C GLY A 453 -24.43 23.07 -1.69
N SER A 454 -23.11 22.89 -1.84
CA SER A 454 -22.47 21.65 -2.29
C SER A 454 -22.62 20.51 -1.29
N GLU A 455 -22.64 20.82 0.01
CA GLU A 455 -22.77 19.84 1.10
C GLU A 455 -24.24 19.43 1.36
N TYR A 456 -25.18 20.39 1.40
CA TYR A 456 -26.51 20.13 1.99
C TYR A 456 -27.69 20.16 1.02
N TRP A 457 -27.49 20.43 -0.29
CA TRP A 457 -28.62 20.47 -1.23
C TRP A 457 -29.41 19.16 -1.25
N ILE A 458 -28.73 18.02 -1.12
CA ILE A 458 -29.29 16.67 -1.04
C ILE A 458 -30.17 16.50 0.20
N ASP A 459 -29.68 16.91 1.37
CA ASP A 459 -30.43 16.85 2.63
C ASP A 459 -31.70 17.70 2.58
N HIS A 460 -31.61 18.89 1.99
CA HIS A 460 -32.75 19.77 1.83
C HIS A 460 -33.81 19.19 0.89
N ILE A 461 -33.41 18.53 -0.20
CA ILE A 461 -34.33 17.85 -1.11
C ILE A 461 -34.98 16.65 -0.45
N SER A 462 -34.23 15.91 0.37
CA SER A 462 -34.73 14.71 1.07
C SER A 462 -35.86 15.02 2.06
N ASP A 463 -35.90 16.24 2.60
CA ASP A 463 -37.00 16.72 3.47
C ASP A 463 -38.29 17.05 2.70
N VAL A 464 -38.23 17.18 1.36
CA VAL A 464 -39.37 17.61 0.53
C VAL A 464 -40.28 16.43 0.21
N GLN A 465 -41.55 16.54 0.59
CA GLN A 465 -42.55 15.48 0.34
C GLN A 465 -43.31 15.65 -0.98
N ASP A 466 -43.34 16.87 -1.56
CA ASP A 466 -44.13 17.20 -2.74
C ASP A 466 -43.30 17.49 -4.00
N LYS A 467 -43.78 16.99 -5.14
CA LYS A 467 -43.15 17.11 -6.47
C LYS A 467 -43.17 18.56 -6.98
N ASN A 468 -42.13 19.34 -6.64
CA ASN A 468 -41.99 20.70 -7.15
C ASN A 468 -41.20 20.72 -8.47
N ILE A 469 -41.92 20.99 -9.56
CA ILE A 469 -41.37 21.05 -10.93
C ILE A 469 -40.19 22.02 -11.01
N ALA A 470 -40.24 23.15 -10.31
CA ALA A 470 -39.18 24.16 -10.36
C ALA A 470 -37.87 23.68 -9.69
N ILE A 471 -37.92 22.74 -8.74
CA ILE A 471 -36.70 22.13 -8.18
C ILE A 471 -36.15 21.09 -9.15
N CYS A 472 -37.03 20.29 -9.77
CA CYS A 472 -36.62 19.31 -10.77
C CYS A 472 -35.92 19.95 -11.97
N GLU A 473 -36.34 21.15 -12.40
CA GLU A 473 -35.71 21.89 -13.49
C GLU A 473 -34.28 22.33 -13.13
N VAL A 474 -34.09 22.96 -11.97
CA VAL A 474 -32.74 23.41 -11.53
C VAL A 474 -31.84 22.22 -11.20
N LEU A 475 -32.41 21.16 -10.61
CA LEU A 475 -31.68 19.92 -10.36
C LEU A 475 -31.18 19.28 -11.65
N ARG A 476 -32.01 19.30 -12.70
CA ARG A 476 -31.61 18.79 -14.03
C ARG A 476 -30.47 19.62 -14.61
N GLU A 477 -30.61 20.94 -14.63
CA GLU A 477 -29.55 21.85 -15.10
C GLU A 477 -28.23 21.58 -14.36
N PHE A 478 -28.29 21.46 -13.03
CA PHE A 478 -27.15 21.12 -12.19
C PHE A 478 -26.53 19.76 -12.54
N LEU A 479 -27.32 18.68 -12.59
CA LEU A 479 -26.80 17.33 -12.84
C LEU A 479 -26.21 17.18 -14.26
N THR A 480 -26.84 17.83 -15.25
CA THR A 480 -26.41 17.74 -16.64
C THR A 480 -25.14 18.56 -16.91
N HIS A 481 -25.01 19.75 -16.33
CA HIS A 481 -23.95 20.70 -16.71
C HIS A 481 -22.91 21.00 -15.63
N HIS A 482 -23.19 20.68 -14.37
CA HIS A 482 -22.38 21.13 -13.22
C HIS A 482 -21.96 20.01 -12.27
N ASN A 483 -22.45 18.78 -12.48
CA ASN A 483 -22.17 17.62 -11.62
C ASN A 483 -20.66 17.30 -11.53
N THR A 484 -19.91 17.44 -12.63
CA THR A 484 -18.47 17.12 -12.65
C THR A 484 -17.71 18.06 -11.72
N ILE A 485 -17.89 19.38 -11.88
CA ILE A 485 -17.22 20.38 -11.03
C ILE A 485 -17.69 20.29 -9.57
N TRP A 486 -18.97 20.01 -9.33
CA TRP A 486 -19.44 19.72 -7.98
C TRP A 486 -18.75 18.49 -7.38
N THR A 487 -18.61 17.41 -8.17
CA THR A 487 -17.90 16.19 -7.75
C THR A 487 -16.44 16.51 -7.41
N GLU A 488 -15.80 17.42 -8.14
CA GLU A 488 -14.44 17.87 -7.86
C GLU A 488 -14.32 18.63 -6.54
N ILE A 489 -15.19 19.63 -6.34
CA ILE A 489 -15.27 20.42 -5.10
C ILE A 489 -15.44 19.50 -3.89
N VAL A 490 -16.35 18.54 -4.00
CA VAL A 490 -16.68 17.58 -2.93
C VAL A 490 -15.57 16.55 -2.74
N SER A 491 -14.93 16.08 -3.81
CA SER A 491 -13.83 15.12 -3.78
C SER A 491 -12.60 15.67 -3.06
N SER A 492 -12.25 16.94 -3.29
CA SER A 492 -11.11 17.60 -2.63
C SER A 492 -11.24 17.69 -1.11
N ARG A 493 -12.46 17.53 -0.59
CA ARG A 493 -12.79 17.66 0.83
C ARG A 493 -13.12 16.35 1.52
N SER A 494 -12.69 15.22 0.93
CA SER A 494 -12.83 13.88 1.52
C SER A 494 -14.28 13.40 1.70
N ALA A 495 -15.19 13.79 0.81
CA ALA A 495 -16.61 13.44 0.93
C ALA A 495 -17.03 12.30 -0.02
N LEU A 496 -16.41 11.12 0.12
CA LEU A 496 -16.91 9.86 -0.49
C LEU A 496 -18.43 9.70 -0.27
N ILE A 497 -18.91 10.16 0.89
CA ILE A 497 -20.31 10.14 1.31
C ILE A 497 -21.22 10.92 0.35
N ALA A 498 -20.79 12.08 -0.16
CA ALA A 498 -21.60 12.88 -1.05
C ALA A 498 -21.68 12.27 -2.47
N ILE A 499 -20.63 11.61 -2.96
CA ILE A 499 -20.69 10.81 -4.20
C ILE A 499 -21.58 9.58 -4.00
N GLN A 500 -21.52 8.93 -2.83
CA GLN A 500 -22.41 7.82 -2.50
C GLN A 500 -23.88 8.26 -2.39
N GLU A 501 -24.16 9.43 -1.83
CA GLU A 501 -25.49 10.00 -1.70
C GLU A 501 -26.05 10.49 -3.06
N SER A 502 -25.20 11.02 -3.95
CA SER A 502 -25.64 11.33 -5.32
C SER A 502 -25.96 10.08 -6.11
N VAL A 503 -25.14 9.02 -6.00
CA VAL A 503 -25.45 7.71 -6.60
C VAL A 503 -26.75 7.15 -6.03
N PHE A 504 -26.99 7.27 -4.71
CA PHE A 504 -28.25 6.83 -4.08
C PHE A 504 -29.48 7.57 -4.64
N ILE A 505 -29.39 8.90 -4.79
CA ILE A 505 -30.47 9.71 -5.35
C ILE A 505 -30.67 9.41 -6.84
N LEU A 506 -29.59 9.37 -7.62
CA LEU A 506 -29.64 9.05 -9.04
C LEU A 506 -30.23 7.66 -9.27
N ARG A 507 -29.88 6.67 -8.43
CA ARG A 507 -30.48 5.33 -8.47
C ARG A 507 -31.99 5.37 -8.20
N LYS A 508 -32.43 6.17 -7.23
CA LYS A 508 -33.87 6.37 -6.96
C LYS A 508 -34.58 7.06 -8.12
N LEU A 509 -34.00 8.10 -8.69
CA LEU A 509 -34.55 8.85 -9.83
C LEU A 509 -34.56 8.02 -11.12
N ALA A 510 -33.52 7.22 -11.37
CA ALA A 510 -33.42 6.27 -12.47
C ALA A 510 -34.50 5.19 -12.37
N THR A 511 -34.81 4.71 -11.16
CA THR A 511 -35.93 3.78 -10.95
C THR A 511 -37.27 4.39 -11.38
N GLU A 512 -37.47 5.69 -11.16
CA GLU A 512 -38.70 6.39 -11.54
C GLU A 512 -38.73 6.84 -13.00
N ARG A 513 -37.58 7.21 -13.58
CA ARG A 513 -37.42 7.75 -14.94
C ARG A 513 -36.09 7.30 -15.56
N PRO A 514 -35.96 6.03 -15.97
CA PRO A 514 -34.68 5.45 -16.41
C PRO A 514 -34.10 6.18 -17.63
N VAL A 515 -34.94 6.43 -18.64
CA VAL A 515 -34.60 7.18 -19.87
C VAL A 515 -33.95 8.55 -19.63
N VAL A 516 -34.17 9.15 -18.46
CA VAL A 516 -33.67 10.49 -18.11
C VAL A 516 -32.39 10.43 -17.30
N PHE A 517 -32.21 9.44 -16.42
CA PHE A 517 -31.16 9.48 -15.38
C PHE A 517 -30.15 8.32 -15.46
N ASP A 518 -30.36 7.30 -16.30
CA ASP A 518 -29.46 6.15 -16.37
C ASP A 518 -28.03 6.54 -16.80
N ALA A 519 -27.89 7.48 -17.74
CA ALA A 519 -26.57 7.98 -18.18
C ALA A 519 -25.84 8.75 -17.06
N ASP A 520 -26.58 9.57 -16.30
CA ASP A 520 -26.00 10.29 -15.15
C ASP A 520 -25.62 9.33 -14.02
N LEU A 521 -26.41 8.28 -13.82
CA LEU A 521 -26.13 7.22 -12.85
C LEU A 521 -24.88 6.43 -13.24
N ALA A 522 -24.74 6.01 -14.50
CA ALA A 522 -23.58 5.27 -14.99
C ALA A 522 -22.27 6.06 -14.78
N ARG A 523 -22.26 7.34 -15.17
CA ARG A 523 -21.13 8.25 -14.94
C ARG A 523 -20.80 8.45 -13.46
N ALA A 524 -21.81 8.56 -12.59
CA ALA A 524 -21.60 8.69 -11.15
C ALA A 524 -21.03 7.39 -10.54
N LEU A 525 -21.50 6.23 -10.98
CA LEU A 525 -20.97 4.91 -10.57
C LEU A 525 -19.52 4.72 -11.04
N PHE A 526 -19.21 5.08 -12.29
CA PHE A 526 -17.84 5.06 -12.79
C PHE A 526 -16.90 5.87 -11.90
N ASN A 527 -17.25 7.13 -11.59
CA ASN A 527 -16.44 7.98 -10.72
C ASN A 527 -16.33 7.44 -9.28
N LEU A 528 -17.41 6.89 -8.73
CA LEU A 528 -17.40 6.24 -7.42
C LEU A 528 -16.45 5.03 -7.42
N SER A 529 -16.41 4.25 -8.49
CA SER A 529 -15.53 3.09 -8.61
C SER A 529 -14.04 3.48 -8.58
N LEU A 530 -13.67 4.57 -9.27
CA LEU A 530 -12.31 5.11 -9.25
C LEU A 530 -11.91 5.51 -7.82
N ARG A 531 -12.78 6.24 -7.12
CA ARG A 531 -12.52 6.67 -5.74
C ARG A 531 -12.48 5.51 -4.75
N LEU A 532 -13.34 4.51 -4.91
CA LEU A 532 -13.29 3.30 -4.09
C LEU A 532 -11.96 2.55 -4.29
N SER A 533 -11.47 2.47 -5.53
CA SER A 533 -10.17 1.91 -5.88
C SER A 533 -9.03 2.69 -5.24
N ASP A 534 -9.03 4.02 -5.33
CA ASP A 534 -8.03 4.90 -4.70
C ASP A 534 -7.97 4.71 -3.18
N HIS A 535 -9.11 4.42 -2.55
CA HIS A 535 -9.22 4.13 -1.11
C HIS A 535 -8.96 2.65 -0.75
N GLY A 536 -8.52 1.82 -1.70
CA GLY A 536 -8.19 0.41 -1.48
C GLY A 536 -9.41 -0.50 -1.27
N ARG A 537 -10.64 -0.01 -1.52
CA ARG A 537 -11.90 -0.78 -1.42
C ARG A 537 -12.16 -1.53 -2.74
N GLN A 538 -11.24 -2.43 -3.09
CA GLN A 538 -11.17 -3.05 -4.41
C GLN A 538 -12.42 -3.86 -4.80
N GLU A 539 -13.01 -4.60 -3.86
CA GLU A 539 -14.23 -5.38 -4.14
C GLU A 539 -15.44 -4.47 -4.44
N GLU A 540 -15.58 -3.37 -3.69
CA GLU A 540 -16.66 -2.41 -3.90
C GLU A 540 -16.45 -1.60 -5.18
N ALA A 541 -15.21 -1.25 -5.50
CA ALA A 541 -14.85 -0.64 -6.76
C ALA A 541 -15.24 -1.55 -7.94
N LEU A 542 -14.92 -2.85 -7.85
CA LEU A 542 -15.28 -3.83 -8.88
C LEU A 542 -16.80 -3.97 -9.05
N ALA A 543 -17.55 -4.06 -7.96
CA ALA A 543 -19.01 -4.12 -8.02
C ALA A 543 -19.62 -2.85 -8.65
N THR A 544 -19.06 -1.68 -8.30
CA THR A 544 -19.55 -0.39 -8.78
C THR A 544 -19.25 -0.18 -10.27
N ILE A 545 -18.04 -0.52 -10.74
CA ILE A 545 -17.69 -0.41 -12.17
C ILE A 545 -18.43 -1.42 -13.03
N GLN A 546 -18.75 -2.61 -12.49
CA GLN A 546 -19.61 -3.59 -13.16
C GLN A 546 -21.02 -3.02 -13.39
N GLU A 547 -21.62 -2.40 -12.37
CA GLU A 547 -22.94 -1.76 -12.50
C GLU A 547 -22.92 -0.61 -13.52
N ALA A 548 -21.86 0.22 -13.52
CA ALA A 548 -21.69 1.28 -14.51
C ALA A 548 -21.63 0.71 -15.94
N GLY A 549 -20.80 -0.31 -16.17
CA GLY A 549 -20.66 -0.96 -17.47
C GLY A 549 -21.95 -1.63 -17.97
N ASP A 550 -22.75 -2.21 -17.09
CA ASP A 550 -24.03 -2.82 -17.46
C ASP A 550 -25.09 -1.77 -17.86
N LEU A 551 -25.10 -0.61 -17.19
CA LEU A 551 -25.93 0.54 -17.57
C LEU A 551 -25.49 1.13 -18.90
N ASP A 552 -24.19 1.40 -19.06
CA ASP A 552 -23.63 1.92 -20.32
C ASP A 552 -23.89 0.97 -21.49
N ARG A 553 -23.84 -0.35 -21.27
CA ARG A 553 -24.16 -1.35 -22.30
C ARG A 553 -25.62 -1.30 -22.73
N THR A 554 -26.52 -1.09 -21.76
CA THR A 554 -27.95 -0.90 -22.03
C THR A 554 -28.19 0.37 -22.85
N LEU A 555 -27.56 1.47 -22.45
CA LEU A 555 -27.64 2.77 -23.14
C LEU A 555 -27.05 2.72 -24.56
N ALA A 556 -25.90 2.06 -24.73
CA ALA A 556 -25.24 1.86 -26.01
C ALA A 556 -26.07 0.99 -26.97
N THR A 557 -26.84 0.02 -26.45
CA THR A 557 -27.76 -0.78 -27.28
C THR A 557 -28.88 0.08 -27.87
N GLU A 558 -29.37 1.08 -27.11
CA GLU A 558 -30.42 1.99 -27.56
C GLU A 558 -29.89 3.13 -28.43
N ARG A 559 -28.73 3.69 -28.08
CA ARG A 559 -28.10 4.85 -28.75
C ARG A 559 -26.58 4.67 -28.87
N PRO A 560 -26.10 3.85 -29.81
CA PRO A 560 -24.68 3.54 -29.94
C PRO A 560 -23.80 4.78 -30.15
N GLU A 561 -24.26 5.72 -30.99
CA GLU A 561 -23.52 6.96 -31.32
C GLU A 561 -23.27 7.85 -30.11
N ALA A 562 -24.09 7.74 -29.06
CA ALA A 562 -23.99 8.58 -27.87
C ALA A 562 -23.18 7.93 -26.73
N PHE A 563 -23.25 6.60 -26.59
CA PHE A 563 -22.77 5.92 -25.37
C PHE A 563 -21.69 4.85 -25.61
N ASN A 564 -21.31 4.55 -26.86
CA ASN A 564 -20.22 3.60 -27.12
C ASN A 564 -18.88 4.06 -26.51
N ALA A 565 -18.64 5.37 -26.44
CA ALA A 565 -17.43 5.93 -25.82
C ALA A 565 -17.44 5.71 -24.29
N ASP A 566 -18.55 6.02 -23.63
CA ASP A 566 -18.74 5.81 -22.19
C ASP A 566 -18.64 4.33 -21.82
N LEU A 567 -19.28 3.45 -22.61
CA LEU A 567 -19.17 2.00 -22.45
C LEU A 567 -17.72 1.52 -22.57
N ALA A 568 -16.98 1.99 -23.58
CA ALA A 568 -15.58 1.60 -23.74
C ALA A 568 -14.70 2.06 -22.56
N MET A 569 -14.96 3.26 -22.02
CA MET A 569 -14.28 3.78 -20.83
C MET A 569 -14.56 2.93 -19.59
N SER A 570 -15.83 2.59 -19.35
CA SER A 570 -16.26 1.71 -18.26
C SER A 570 -15.65 0.30 -18.38
N LEU A 571 -15.58 -0.26 -19.59
CA LEU A 571 -14.99 -1.58 -19.86
C LEU A 571 -13.47 -1.62 -19.68
N ASN A 572 -12.75 -0.58 -20.12
CA ASN A 572 -11.31 -0.44 -19.88
C ASN A 572 -11.03 -0.41 -18.37
N SER A 573 -11.80 0.36 -17.62
CA SER A 573 -11.69 0.41 -16.16
C SER A 573 -12.06 -0.91 -15.50
N LEU A 574 -13.14 -1.57 -15.94
CA LEU A 574 -13.54 -2.89 -15.45
C LEU A 574 -12.43 -3.94 -15.67
N SER A 575 -11.77 -3.94 -16.83
CA SER A 575 -10.66 -4.85 -17.13
C SER A 575 -9.50 -4.72 -16.14
N LEU A 576 -9.12 -3.49 -15.81
CA LEU A 576 -8.08 -3.23 -14.80
C LEU A 576 -8.47 -3.87 -13.45
N ARG A 577 -9.70 -3.64 -12.98
CA ARG A 577 -10.15 -4.11 -11.66
C ARG A 577 -10.35 -5.62 -11.64
N LEU A 578 -10.83 -6.23 -12.72
CA LEU A 578 -10.93 -7.68 -12.85
C LEU A 578 -9.57 -8.37 -12.74
N SER A 579 -8.54 -7.81 -13.38
CA SER A 579 -7.18 -8.32 -13.26
C SER A 579 -6.63 -8.21 -11.85
N ASP A 580 -6.88 -7.10 -11.15
CA ASP A 580 -6.40 -6.92 -9.78
C ASP A 580 -6.97 -8.00 -8.84
N HIS A 581 -8.13 -8.57 -9.19
CA HIS A 581 -8.77 -9.70 -8.49
C HIS A 581 -8.40 -11.07 -9.09
N GLY A 582 -7.44 -11.14 -10.00
CA GLY A 582 -6.99 -12.38 -10.64
C GLY A 582 -7.97 -12.99 -11.65
N ARG A 583 -9.03 -12.27 -12.04
CA ARG A 583 -10.05 -12.74 -13.01
C ARG A 583 -9.60 -12.45 -14.44
N GLN A 584 -8.51 -13.10 -14.85
CA GLN A 584 -7.77 -12.77 -16.06
C GLN A 584 -8.57 -12.94 -17.36
N GLU A 585 -9.35 -14.01 -17.50
CA GLU A 585 -10.16 -14.24 -18.72
C GLU A 585 -11.24 -13.16 -18.91
N GLU A 586 -11.90 -12.77 -17.82
CA GLU A 586 -12.93 -11.73 -17.85
C GLU A 586 -12.31 -10.34 -18.11
N ALA A 587 -11.13 -10.08 -17.51
CA ALA A 587 -10.37 -8.87 -17.78
C ALA A 587 -9.99 -8.75 -19.26
N LEU A 588 -9.56 -9.85 -19.89
CA LEU A 588 -9.23 -9.90 -21.31
C LEU A 588 -10.46 -9.66 -22.18
N ALA A 589 -11.61 -10.26 -21.84
CA ALA A 589 -12.85 -10.05 -22.57
C ALA A 589 -13.31 -8.58 -22.52
N ALA A 590 -13.28 -7.96 -21.33
CA ALA A 590 -13.68 -6.56 -21.15
C ALA A 590 -12.80 -5.59 -21.95
N ILE A 591 -11.47 -5.76 -21.93
CA ILE A 591 -10.58 -4.87 -22.69
C ILE A 591 -10.67 -5.10 -24.20
N GLN A 592 -10.93 -6.33 -24.64
CA GLN A 592 -11.13 -6.62 -26.06
C GLN A 592 -12.39 -5.91 -26.59
N GLU A 593 -13.50 -5.97 -25.84
CA GLU A 593 -14.73 -5.23 -26.17
C GLU A 593 -14.49 -3.71 -26.20
N ALA A 594 -13.74 -3.17 -25.22
CA ALA A 594 -13.37 -1.74 -25.20
C ALA A 594 -12.55 -1.32 -26.44
N VAL A 595 -11.56 -2.13 -26.85
CA VAL A 595 -10.75 -1.87 -28.06
C VAL A 595 -11.61 -1.92 -29.32
N ASP A 596 -12.52 -2.89 -29.43
CA ASP A 596 -13.39 -3.01 -30.62
C ASP A 596 -14.32 -1.80 -30.76
N LEU A 597 -14.88 -1.32 -29.65
CA LEU A 597 -15.68 -0.08 -29.60
C LEU A 597 -14.85 1.15 -29.96
N ARG A 598 -13.67 1.34 -29.32
CA ARG A 598 -12.77 2.47 -29.60
C ARG A 598 -12.25 2.44 -31.04
N ARG A 599 -12.02 1.26 -31.63
CA ARG A 599 -11.61 1.12 -33.03
C ARG A 599 -12.71 1.55 -34.00
N ALA A 600 -13.96 1.20 -33.72
CA ALA A 600 -15.10 1.69 -34.49
C ALA A 600 -15.25 3.22 -34.40
N LEU A 601 -15.13 3.78 -33.20
CA LEU A 601 -15.20 5.23 -32.97
C LEU A 601 -14.05 6.00 -33.63
N ALA A 602 -12.83 5.47 -33.55
CA ALA A 602 -11.64 6.03 -34.19
C ALA A 602 -11.73 6.00 -35.72
N ALA A 603 -12.37 4.99 -36.32
CA ALA A 603 -12.58 4.95 -37.77
C ALA A 603 -13.47 6.11 -38.27
N GLU A 604 -14.43 6.56 -37.45
CA GLU A 604 -15.31 7.69 -37.77
C GLU A 604 -14.70 9.04 -37.38
N ARG A 605 -14.06 9.12 -36.21
CA ARG A 605 -13.54 10.37 -35.62
C ARG A 605 -12.12 10.16 -35.06
N PRO A 606 -11.10 9.99 -35.93
CA PRO A 606 -9.73 9.65 -35.50
C PRO A 606 -9.13 10.66 -34.52
N ALA A 607 -9.33 11.96 -34.77
CA ALA A 607 -8.78 13.03 -33.94
C ALA A 607 -9.35 13.07 -32.51
N ALA A 608 -10.50 12.44 -32.27
CA ALA A 608 -11.11 12.37 -30.94
C ALA A 608 -10.69 11.10 -30.20
N PHE A 609 -10.64 9.94 -30.88
CA PHE A 609 -10.56 8.64 -30.22
C PHE A 609 -9.24 7.87 -30.42
N ASN A 610 -8.30 8.36 -31.24
CA ASN A 610 -7.03 7.66 -31.45
C ASN A 610 -6.20 7.53 -30.16
N ALA A 611 -6.23 8.54 -29.28
CA ALA A 611 -5.50 8.49 -28.01
C ALA A 611 -6.09 7.43 -27.07
N GLU A 612 -7.42 7.45 -26.91
CA GLU A 612 -8.16 6.44 -26.14
C GLU A 612 -7.98 5.03 -26.72
N LEU A 613 -8.02 4.87 -28.04
CA LEU A 613 -7.78 3.58 -28.69
C LEU A 613 -6.37 3.06 -28.36
N ALA A 614 -5.35 3.93 -28.43
CA ALA A 614 -3.98 3.56 -28.12
C ALA A 614 -3.81 3.14 -26.65
N GLU A 615 -4.47 3.84 -25.71
CA GLU A 615 -4.49 3.49 -24.29
C GLU A 615 -5.09 2.07 -24.07
N SER A 616 -6.25 1.79 -24.66
CA SER A 616 -6.88 0.46 -24.55
C SER A 616 -6.07 -0.64 -25.23
N LEU A 617 -5.39 -0.34 -26.34
CA LEU A 617 -4.49 -1.29 -27.01
C LEU A 617 -3.26 -1.63 -26.16
N ASN A 618 -2.69 -0.65 -25.45
CA ASN A 618 -1.62 -0.88 -24.49
C ASN A 618 -2.08 -1.79 -23.33
N ASN A 619 -3.28 -1.56 -22.80
CA ASN A 619 -3.87 -2.41 -21.76
C ASN A 619 -4.19 -3.82 -22.30
N LEU A 620 -4.73 -3.93 -23.53
CA LEU A 620 -4.99 -5.19 -24.20
C LEU A 620 -3.70 -6.00 -24.40
N SER A 621 -2.60 -5.36 -24.82
CA SER A 621 -1.30 -6.01 -24.95
C SER A 621 -0.83 -6.65 -23.64
N SER A 622 -1.01 -5.93 -22.53
CA SER A 622 -0.67 -6.43 -21.19
C SER A 622 -1.49 -7.68 -20.86
N ARG A 623 -2.82 -7.63 -21.04
CA ARG A 623 -3.70 -8.80 -20.81
C ARG A 623 -3.39 -9.98 -21.72
N LEU A 624 -3.12 -9.76 -23.00
CA LEU A 624 -2.77 -10.82 -23.95
C LEU A 624 -1.48 -11.53 -23.56
N SER A 625 -0.49 -10.78 -23.07
CA SER A 625 0.74 -11.37 -22.55
C SER A 625 0.53 -12.20 -21.29
N ASP A 626 -0.31 -11.73 -20.36
CA ASP A 626 -0.61 -12.48 -19.13
C ASP A 626 -1.19 -13.87 -19.46
N HIS A 627 -1.86 -14.00 -20.61
CA HIS A 627 -2.41 -15.26 -21.15
C HIS A 627 -1.43 -16.02 -22.07
N GLY A 628 -0.19 -15.54 -22.23
CA GLY A 628 0.82 -16.14 -23.11
C GLY A 628 0.56 -15.96 -24.61
N ARG A 629 -0.39 -15.10 -25.02
CA ARG A 629 -0.70 -14.79 -26.43
C ARG A 629 0.27 -13.74 -26.98
N ARG A 630 1.55 -14.11 -27.03
CA ARG A 630 2.70 -13.19 -27.28
C ARG A 630 2.59 -12.41 -28.59
N GLU A 631 2.28 -13.07 -29.70
CA GLU A 631 2.18 -12.43 -31.03
C GLU A 631 1.06 -11.38 -31.08
N GLU A 632 -0.09 -11.69 -30.50
CA GLU A 632 -1.23 -10.76 -30.44
C GLU A 632 -0.95 -9.59 -29.51
N ALA A 633 -0.26 -9.84 -28.39
CA ALA A 633 0.21 -8.79 -27.49
C ALA A 633 1.17 -7.83 -28.19
N LEU A 634 2.10 -8.35 -29.00
CA LEU A 634 3.03 -7.54 -29.78
C LEU A 634 2.32 -6.71 -30.85
N ALA A 635 1.35 -7.29 -31.56
CA ALA A 635 0.55 -6.56 -32.54
C ALA A 635 -0.23 -5.39 -31.91
N ALA A 636 -0.89 -5.63 -30.77
CA ALA A 636 -1.66 -4.60 -30.06
C ALA A 636 -0.78 -3.43 -29.59
N ILE A 637 0.39 -3.70 -29.00
CA ILE A 637 1.27 -2.62 -28.52
C ILE A 637 1.94 -1.87 -29.67
N GLN A 638 2.22 -2.53 -30.79
CA GLN A 638 2.74 -1.86 -31.98
C GLN A 638 1.70 -0.88 -32.55
N GLU A 639 0.43 -1.28 -32.64
CA GLU A 639 -0.68 -0.40 -33.05
C GLU A 639 -0.80 0.81 -32.10
N ALA A 640 -0.71 0.59 -30.79
CA ALA A 640 -0.73 1.67 -29.79
C ALA A 640 0.41 2.67 -29.98
N VAL A 641 1.65 2.20 -30.14
CA VAL A 641 2.83 3.05 -30.35
C VAL A 641 2.72 3.85 -31.65
N ASP A 642 2.22 3.26 -32.74
CA ASP A 642 2.09 3.94 -34.03
C ASP A 642 1.03 5.07 -33.96
N LEU A 643 -0.08 4.84 -33.24
CA LEU A 643 -1.08 5.87 -32.95
C LEU A 643 -0.49 7.00 -32.11
N TYR A 644 0.20 6.68 -31.01
CA TYR A 644 0.83 7.68 -30.14
C TYR A 644 1.94 8.46 -30.84
N ARG A 645 2.75 7.83 -31.69
CA ARG A 645 3.76 8.53 -32.52
C ARG A 645 3.11 9.55 -33.44
N THR A 646 2.00 9.18 -34.07
CA THR A 646 1.24 10.10 -34.92
C THR A 646 0.73 11.29 -34.12
N LEU A 647 0.09 11.04 -32.96
CA LEU A 647 -0.43 12.08 -32.08
C LEU A 647 0.69 12.98 -31.49
N ALA A 648 1.86 12.42 -31.20
CA ALA A 648 3.00 13.16 -30.66
C ALA A 648 3.54 14.20 -31.64
N THR A 649 3.33 14.03 -32.96
CA THR A 649 3.67 15.06 -33.94
C THR A 649 2.79 16.31 -33.85
N GLU A 650 1.55 16.14 -33.37
CA GLU A 650 0.56 17.22 -33.27
C GLU A 650 0.50 17.82 -31.86
N ARG A 651 0.61 16.99 -30.81
CA ARG A 651 0.40 17.36 -29.40
C ARG A 651 1.43 16.70 -28.45
N PRO A 652 2.73 16.95 -28.61
CA PRO A 652 3.78 16.24 -27.89
C PRO A 652 3.65 16.34 -26.36
N ALA A 653 3.27 17.50 -25.81
CA ALA A 653 3.12 17.69 -24.37
C ALA A 653 2.06 16.78 -23.75
N ALA A 654 0.98 16.49 -24.48
CA ALA A 654 -0.14 15.71 -23.98
C ALA A 654 0.08 14.19 -24.05
N VAL A 655 0.86 13.69 -25.02
CA VAL A 655 0.94 12.24 -25.30
C VAL A 655 2.32 11.63 -25.12
N ASN A 656 3.38 12.42 -24.92
CA ASN A 656 4.74 11.87 -24.79
C ASN A 656 4.92 10.94 -23.58
N ALA A 657 4.16 11.15 -22.50
CA ALA A 657 4.18 10.28 -21.34
C ALA A 657 3.61 8.88 -21.68
N ASP A 658 2.47 8.84 -22.36
CA ASP A 658 1.82 7.60 -22.79
C ASP A 658 2.59 6.89 -23.90
N LEU A 659 3.18 7.66 -24.83
CA LEU A 659 4.07 7.13 -25.85
C LEU A 659 5.28 6.45 -25.19
N ALA A 660 5.91 7.09 -24.20
CA ALA A 660 7.05 6.50 -23.50
C ALA A 660 6.66 5.23 -22.73
N MET A 661 5.49 5.20 -22.09
CA MET A 661 4.95 4.00 -21.45
C MET A 661 4.74 2.87 -22.47
N SER A 662 4.09 3.19 -23.60
CA SER A 662 3.79 2.22 -24.65
C SER A 662 5.06 1.69 -25.33
N LEU A 663 6.08 2.54 -25.53
CA LEU A 663 7.40 2.15 -26.05
C LEU A 663 8.15 1.23 -25.08
N ASN A 664 8.07 1.49 -23.78
CA ASN A 664 8.64 0.59 -22.77
C ASN A 664 7.97 -0.79 -22.83
N ASN A 665 6.64 -0.83 -22.95
CA ASN A 665 5.90 -2.10 -23.08
C ASN A 665 6.20 -2.79 -24.42
N LEU A 666 6.31 -2.04 -25.52
CA LEU A 666 6.72 -2.58 -26.82
C LEU A 666 8.11 -3.21 -26.74
N SER A 667 9.06 -2.58 -26.04
CA SER A 667 10.40 -3.14 -25.83
C SER A 667 10.35 -4.49 -25.13
N LEU A 668 9.58 -4.60 -24.04
CA LEU A 668 9.40 -5.87 -23.32
C LEU A 668 8.80 -6.95 -24.24
N ARG A 669 7.77 -6.61 -25.04
CA ARG A 669 7.19 -7.56 -26.01
C ARG A 669 8.17 -7.96 -27.09
N LEU A 670 9.00 -7.06 -27.60
CA LEU A 670 9.99 -7.37 -28.62
C LEU A 670 11.09 -8.29 -28.06
N SER A 671 11.52 -8.07 -26.82
CA SER A 671 12.47 -8.95 -26.13
C SER A 671 11.87 -10.35 -25.88
N ASP A 672 10.58 -10.46 -25.53
CA ASP A 672 9.88 -11.76 -25.41
C ASP A 672 9.89 -12.59 -26.72
N HIS A 673 10.08 -11.95 -27.89
CA HIS A 673 10.19 -12.56 -29.21
C HIS A 673 11.65 -12.66 -29.72
N GLY A 674 12.64 -12.28 -28.90
CA GLY A 674 14.06 -12.28 -29.25
C GLY A 674 14.45 -11.23 -30.30
N ARG A 675 13.65 -10.17 -30.47
CA ARG A 675 13.92 -9.05 -31.39
C ARG A 675 14.71 -7.94 -30.68
N GLU A 676 15.91 -8.29 -30.20
CA GLU A 676 16.68 -7.45 -29.27
C GLU A 676 17.05 -6.06 -29.81
N GLU A 677 17.40 -5.94 -31.10
CA GLU A 677 17.74 -4.63 -31.70
C GLU A 677 16.55 -3.67 -31.69
N GLU A 678 15.34 -4.18 -31.98
CA GLU A 678 14.12 -3.39 -32.01
C GLU A 678 13.65 -3.07 -30.59
N ALA A 679 13.80 -4.02 -29.67
CA ALA A 679 13.52 -3.82 -28.25
C ALA A 679 14.39 -2.69 -27.69
N LEU A 680 15.69 -2.71 -27.99
CA LEU A 680 16.66 -1.70 -27.58
C LEU A 680 16.33 -0.32 -28.17
N ALA A 681 15.94 -0.26 -29.45
CA ALA A 681 15.53 0.99 -30.08
C ALA A 681 14.28 1.61 -29.40
N ALA A 682 13.26 0.79 -29.11
CA ALA A 682 12.04 1.25 -28.47
C ALA A 682 12.28 1.78 -27.05
N ILE A 683 13.06 1.08 -26.22
CA ILE A 683 13.34 1.53 -24.85
C ILE A 683 14.26 2.75 -24.81
N HIS A 684 15.20 2.90 -25.75
CA HIS A 684 15.99 4.12 -25.89
C HIS A 684 15.11 5.33 -26.19
N GLU A 685 14.16 5.21 -27.12
CA GLU A 685 13.19 6.27 -27.42
C GLU A 685 12.36 6.62 -26.16
N ALA A 686 11.88 5.62 -25.42
CA ALA A 686 11.17 5.83 -24.16
C ALA A 686 11.99 6.60 -23.12
N VAL A 687 13.28 6.26 -22.95
CA VAL A 687 14.17 6.96 -22.01
C VAL A 687 14.42 8.41 -22.44
N VAL A 688 14.57 8.68 -23.73
CA VAL A 688 14.74 10.07 -24.24
C VAL A 688 13.51 10.91 -23.87
N LEU A 689 12.30 10.37 -24.11
CA LEU A 689 11.05 11.05 -23.75
C LEU A 689 10.93 11.24 -22.23
N ARG A 690 11.19 10.20 -21.43
CA ARG A 690 11.14 10.27 -19.96
C ARG A 690 12.16 11.24 -19.36
N ARG A 691 13.38 11.33 -19.92
CA ARG A 691 14.40 12.31 -19.48
C ARG A 691 13.96 13.75 -19.75
N ALA A 692 13.37 14.01 -20.91
CA ALA A 692 12.81 15.33 -21.21
C ALA A 692 11.70 15.70 -20.21
N LEU A 693 10.74 14.79 -19.99
CA LEU A 693 9.64 14.98 -19.04
C LEU A 693 10.14 15.16 -17.60
N ALA A 694 11.12 14.37 -17.15
CA ALA A 694 11.71 14.47 -15.82
C ALA A 694 12.52 15.77 -15.62
N THR A 695 13.08 16.34 -16.68
CA THR A 695 13.75 17.65 -16.61
C THR A 695 12.75 18.77 -16.34
N GLU A 696 11.56 18.70 -16.95
CA GLU A 696 10.50 19.69 -16.77
C GLU A 696 9.74 19.50 -15.45
N ARG A 697 9.42 18.25 -15.09
CA ARG A 697 8.60 17.89 -13.93
C ARG A 697 9.21 16.71 -13.16
N PRO A 698 10.31 16.91 -12.40
CA PRO A 698 11.04 15.82 -11.74
C PRO A 698 10.18 15.00 -10.76
N ALA A 699 9.32 15.68 -9.98
CA ALA A 699 8.48 15.02 -8.97
C ALA A 699 7.45 14.05 -9.59
N ALA A 700 7.02 14.29 -10.83
CA ALA A 700 6.04 13.46 -11.52
C ALA A 700 6.71 12.28 -12.25
N PHE A 701 7.89 12.49 -12.85
CA PHE A 701 8.44 11.54 -13.81
C PHE A 701 9.74 10.86 -13.40
N ASN A 702 10.37 11.22 -12.27
CA ASN A 702 11.61 10.55 -11.83
C ASN A 702 11.41 9.05 -11.55
N ALA A 703 10.28 8.66 -10.95
CA ALA A 703 9.98 7.25 -10.68
C ALA A 703 9.83 6.46 -11.99
N GLU A 704 9.09 7.02 -12.96
CA GLU A 704 8.89 6.41 -14.27
C GLU A 704 10.16 6.37 -15.12
N LEU A 705 11.00 7.42 -15.02
CA LEU A 705 12.31 7.44 -15.64
C LEU A 705 13.19 6.33 -15.06
N ALA A 706 13.26 6.20 -13.73
CA ALA A 706 14.03 5.15 -13.07
C ALA A 706 13.59 3.74 -13.48
N ARG A 707 12.27 3.50 -13.57
CA ARG A 707 11.69 2.25 -14.08
C ARG A 707 12.12 1.96 -15.52
N THR A 708 12.05 2.97 -16.39
CA THR A 708 12.42 2.83 -17.80
C THR A 708 13.92 2.60 -17.97
N LEU A 709 14.76 3.25 -17.15
CA LEU A 709 16.21 3.04 -17.12
C LEU A 709 16.55 1.62 -16.65
N ASN A 710 15.85 1.09 -15.64
CA ASN A 710 16.04 -0.30 -15.19
C ASN A 710 15.82 -1.29 -16.34
N ASN A 711 14.74 -1.12 -17.11
CA ASN A 711 14.46 -1.94 -18.29
C ASN A 711 15.48 -1.73 -19.42
N LEU A 712 15.92 -0.48 -19.67
CA LEU A 712 16.99 -0.21 -20.65
C LEU A 712 18.30 -0.93 -20.27
N SER A 713 18.67 -0.96 -18.98
CA SER A 713 19.85 -1.71 -18.52
C SER A 713 19.76 -3.19 -18.86
N SER A 714 18.58 -3.79 -18.70
CA SER A 714 18.32 -5.17 -19.10
C SER A 714 18.46 -5.36 -20.61
N CYS A 715 17.86 -4.52 -21.46
CA CYS A 715 18.04 -4.66 -22.91
C CYS A 715 19.51 -4.46 -23.36
N LEU A 716 20.23 -3.50 -22.78
CA LEU A 716 21.65 -3.26 -23.07
C LEU A 716 22.53 -4.48 -22.72
N SER A 717 22.20 -5.18 -21.64
CA SER A 717 22.81 -6.46 -21.27
C SER A 717 22.80 -7.48 -22.37
N ASP A 718 21.59 -7.70 -22.90
CA ASP A 718 21.26 -8.85 -23.72
C ASP A 718 21.84 -8.61 -25.11
N HIS A 719 21.99 -7.33 -25.48
CA HIS A 719 22.76 -6.85 -26.62
C HIS A 719 24.29 -6.81 -26.39
N GLY A 720 24.78 -7.13 -25.19
CA GLY A 720 26.21 -7.19 -24.85
C GLY A 720 26.88 -5.84 -24.58
N GLN A 721 26.12 -4.75 -24.45
CA GLN A 721 26.62 -3.40 -24.14
C GLN A 721 26.75 -3.18 -22.63
N GLN A 722 27.67 -3.94 -22.02
CA GLN A 722 27.78 -4.05 -20.56
C GLN A 722 28.08 -2.72 -19.86
N GLU A 723 29.00 -1.90 -20.38
CA GLU A 723 29.37 -0.62 -19.74
C GLU A 723 28.21 0.38 -19.71
N GLU A 724 27.45 0.48 -20.81
CA GLU A 724 26.26 1.33 -20.88
C GLU A 724 25.16 0.81 -19.95
N ALA A 725 24.95 -0.51 -19.91
CA ALA A 725 23.99 -1.15 -19.01
C ALA A 725 24.27 -0.81 -17.54
N LEU A 726 25.55 -0.82 -17.14
CA LEU A 726 25.99 -0.47 -15.78
C LEU A 726 25.75 1.01 -15.46
N ALA A 727 26.05 1.91 -16.39
CA ALA A 727 25.83 3.34 -16.18
C ALA A 727 24.34 3.67 -15.99
N VAL A 728 23.47 3.08 -16.82
CA VAL A 728 22.03 3.31 -16.80
C VAL A 728 21.37 2.76 -15.52
N ILE A 729 21.75 1.56 -15.06
CA ILE A 729 21.17 1.02 -13.82
C ILE A 729 21.62 1.81 -12.59
N GLN A 730 22.84 2.36 -12.60
CA GLN A 730 23.32 3.21 -11.52
C GLN A 730 22.48 4.48 -11.42
N GLU A 731 22.14 5.12 -12.56
CA GLU A 731 21.23 6.26 -12.60
C GLU A 731 19.84 5.91 -12.04
N ALA A 732 19.29 4.74 -12.40
CA ALA A 732 18.01 4.26 -11.86
C ALA A 732 18.04 4.10 -10.33
N VAL A 733 19.09 3.47 -9.80
CA VAL A 733 19.26 3.29 -8.35
C VAL A 733 19.40 4.63 -7.62
N ASP A 734 20.12 5.59 -8.18
CA ASP A 734 20.30 6.91 -7.55
C ASP A 734 18.98 7.70 -7.50
N LEU A 735 18.16 7.62 -8.55
CA LEU A 735 16.81 8.17 -8.56
C LEU A 735 15.92 7.50 -7.51
N TYR A 736 15.89 6.16 -7.47
CA TYR A 736 15.08 5.43 -6.49
C TYR A 736 15.57 5.63 -5.05
N ARG A 737 16.87 5.78 -4.78
CA ARG A 737 17.37 6.15 -3.44
C ARG A 737 16.86 7.50 -2.99
N THR A 738 16.84 8.48 -3.89
CA THR A 738 16.31 9.82 -3.61
C THR A 738 14.83 9.74 -3.27
N LEU A 739 14.04 9.04 -4.10
CA LEU A 739 12.61 8.85 -3.90
C LEU A 739 12.28 8.05 -2.62
N ALA A 740 13.03 6.99 -2.34
CA ALA A 740 12.88 6.18 -1.14
C ALA A 740 13.22 6.95 0.15
N THR A 741 14.11 7.94 0.09
CA THR A 741 14.40 8.82 1.24
C THR A 741 13.18 9.67 1.60
N GLU A 742 12.42 10.11 0.60
CA GLU A 742 11.20 10.93 0.79
C GLU A 742 9.98 10.08 1.13
N ARG A 743 9.80 8.93 0.45
CA ARG A 743 8.64 8.04 0.58
C ARG A 743 9.06 6.56 0.63
N PRO A 744 9.64 6.10 1.76
CA PRO A 744 10.19 4.73 1.86
C PRO A 744 9.17 3.64 1.52
N ALA A 745 7.94 3.77 2.04
CA ALA A 745 6.87 2.79 1.84
C ALA A 745 6.42 2.66 0.37
N ALA A 746 6.70 3.65 -0.47
CA ALA A 746 6.28 3.68 -1.87
C ALA A 746 7.37 3.24 -2.84
N PHE A 747 8.66 3.32 -2.47
CA PHE A 747 9.77 3.13 -3.42
C PHE A 747 10.85 2.14 -2.96
N ASN A 748 10.77 1.62 -1.73
CA ASN A 748 11.77 0.66 -1.25
C ASN A 748 11.78 -0.65 -2.07
N ALA A 749 10.63 -1.08 -2.60
CA ALA A 749 10.55 -2.30 -3.41
C ALA A 749 11.26 -2.12 -4.75
N GLU A 750 10.98 -1.01 -5.44
CA GLU A 750 11.57 -0.63 -6.72
C GLU A 750 13.08 -0.34 -6.59
N LEU A 751 13.49 0.27 -5.48
CA LEU A 751 14.90 0.43 -5.14
C LEU A 751 15.59 -0.93 -4.98
N ALA A 752 14.99 -1.85 -4.22
CA ALA A 752 15.55 -3.18 -3.99
C ALA A 752 15.66 -3.99 -5.29
N GLN A 753 14.65 -3.93 -6.17
CA GLN A 753 14.71 -4.52 -7.50
C GLN A 753 15.86 -3.95 -8.34
N SER A 754 16.00 -2.62 -8.37
CA SER A 754 17.07 -1.96 -9.14
C SER A 754 18.46 -2.28 -8.59
N LEU A 755 18.60 -2.44 -7.27
CA LEU A 755 19.84 -2.87 -6.62
C LEU A 755 20.22 -4.32 -6.93
N ASN A 756 19.24 -5.22 -7.04
CA ASN A 756 19.46 -6.60 -7.47
C ASN A 756 20.04 -6.63 -8.91
N ASN A 757 19.44 -5.85 -9.81
CA ASN A 757 19.92 -5.70 -11.20
C ASN A 757 21.31 -5.04 -11.25
N LEU A 758 21.55 -3.97 -10.47
CA LEU A 758 22.86 -3.33 -10.34
C LEU A 758 23.92 -4.33 -9.88
N SER A 759 23.59 -5.19 -8.91
CA SER A 759 24.49 -6.25 -8.49
C SER A 759 24.86 -7.18 -9.64
N SER A 760 23.89 -7.62 -10.45
CA SER A 760 24.15 -8.39 -11.68
C SER A 760 25.20 -7.70 -12.55
N ARG A 761 24.96 -6.43 -12.89
CA ARG A 761 25.87 -5.63 -13.74
C ARG A 761 27.27 -5.53 -13.17
N LEU A 762 27.39 -5.24 -11.89
CA LEU A 762 28.68 -5.12 -11.23
C LEU A 762 29.46 -6.44 -11.23
N SER A 763 28.78 -7.59 -11.13
CA SER A 763 29.43 -8.91 -11.25
C SER A 763 30.06 -9.11 -12.61
N ASP A 764 29.30 -8.79 -13.66
CA ASP A 764 29.70 -9.05 -15.05
C ASP A 764 30.95 -8.24 -15.42
N HIS A 765 31.14 -7.08 -14.78
CA HIS A 765 32.35 -6.24 -14.88
C HIS A 765 33.47 -6.62 -13.91
N GLY A 766 33.30 -7.67 -13.11
CA GLY A 766 34.26 -8.11 -12.11
C GLY A 766 34.38 -7.20 -10.87
N ARG A 767 33.47 -6.23 -10.68
CA ARG A 767 33.42 -5.32 -9.51
C ARG A 767 32.75 -6.00 -8.31
N ARG A 768 33.35 -7.11 -7.87
CA ARG A 768 32.75 -8.07 -6.93
C ARG A 768 32.28 -7.43 -5.62
N GLU A 769 33.11 -6.59 -4.98
CA GLU A 769 32.78 -6.00 -3.68
C GLU A 769 31.55 -5.09 -3.74
N GLU A 770 31.46 -4.24 -4.76
CA GLU A 770 30.32 -3.34 -4.96
C GLU A 770 29.06 -4.12 -5.29
N ALA A 771 29.21 -5.20 -6.08
CA ALA A 771 28.13 -6.09 -6.40
C ALA A 771 27.56 -6.78 -5.15
N LEU A 772 28.42 -7.21 -4.22
CA LEU A 772 28.01 -7.78 -2.93
C LEU A 772 27.29 -6.74 -2.06
N ALA A 773 27.77 -5.49 -2.04
CA ALA A 773 27.12 -4.42 -1.28
C ALA A 773 25.70 -4.13 -1.80
N ALA A 774 25.53 -4.03 -3.12
CA ALA A 774 24.21 -3.77 -3.73
C ALA A 774 23.19 -4.88 -3.45
N ILE A 775 23.57 -6.15 -3.57
CA ILE A 775 22.64 -7.26 -3.32
C ILE A 775 22.32 -7.46 -1.85
N GLN A 776 23.26 -7.11 -0.95
CA GLN A 776 23.00 -7.10 0.48
C GLN A 776 21.96 -6.02 0.85
N GLU A 777 22.10 -4.80 0.30
CA GLU A 777 21.12 -3.72 0.47
C GLU A 777 19.73 -4.13 -0.05
N ALA A 778 19.66 -4.75 -1.23
CA ALA A 778 18.42 -5.27 -1.79
C ALA A 778 17.74 -6.32 -0.89
N ALA A 779 18.50 -7.31 -0.41
CA ALA A 779 17.98 -8.36 0.46
C ALA A 779 17.49 -7.80 1.81
N ASP A 780 18.15 -6.79 2.37
CA ASP A 780 17.75 -6.17 3.63
C ASP A 780 16.48 -5.31 3.49
N LEU A 781 16.32 -4.61 2.37
CA LEU A 781 15.09 -3.90 2.02
C LEU A 781 13.92 -4.88 1.85
N TYR A 782 14.09 -5.93 1.05
CA TYR A 782 13.05 -6.94 0.87
C TYR A 782 12.76 -7.71 2.16
N ARG A 783 13.75 -7.94 3.03
CA ARG A 783 13.50 -8.55 4.34
C ARG A 783 12.61 -7.67 5.21
N THR A 784 12.85 -6.36 5.21
CA THR A 784 11.98 -5.39 5.91
C THR A 784 10.57 -5.42 5.33
N LEU A 785 10.44 -5.35 4.00
CA LEU A 785 9.14 -5.38 3.32
C LEU A 785 8.38 -6.70 3.55
N ALA A 786 9.07 -7.83 3.54
CA ALA A 786 8.51 -9.15 3.79
C ALA A 786 8.01 -9.31 5.24
N THR A 787 8.62 -8.63 6.23
CA THR A 787 8.08 -8.64 7.60
C THR A 787 6.73 -7.93 7.71
N GLU A 788 6.49 -6.92 6.87
CA GLU A 788 5.24 -6.16 6.85
C GLU A 788 4.18 -6.81 5.94
N ARG A 789 4.59 -7.34 4.78
CA ARG A 789 3.71 -7.95 3.78
C ARG A 789 4.32 -9.24 3.19
N PRO A 790 4.32 -10.35 3.95
CA PRO A 790 4.98 -11.60 3.53
C PRO A 790 4.48 -12.12 2.17
N ALA A 791 3.16 -12.11 1.96
CA ALA A 791 2.54 -12.61 0.74
C ALA A 791 2.92 -11.82 -0.53
N ALA A 792 3.38 -10.57 -0.37
CA ALA A 792 3.73 -9.70 -1.48
C ALA A 792 5.22 -9.67 -1.81
N PHE A 793 6.11 -9.98 -0.85
CA PHE A 793 7.56 -9.75 -1.00
C PHE A 793 8.45 -10.96 -0.69
N ASN A 794 7.88 -12.10 -0.25
CA ASN A 794 8.68 -13.28 0.04
C ASN A 794 9.36 -13.86 -1.22
N ALA A 795 8.77 -13.72 -2.41
CA ALA A 795 9.34 -14.23 -3.65
C ALA A 795 10.57 -13.43 -4.07
N GLU A 796 10.48 -12.10 -3.98
CA GLU A 796 11.51 -11.13 -4.31
C GLU A 796 12.65 -11.17 -3.29
N LEU A 797 12.34 -11.39 -2.01
CA LEU A 797 13.33 -11.67 -0.98
C LEU A 797 14.11 -12.95 -1.29
N ALA A 798 13.41 -14.04 -1.63
CA ALA A 798 14.06 -15.31 -1.94
C ALA A 798 14.97 -15.21 -3.18
N GLU A 799 14.55 -14.48 -4.22
CA GLU A 799 15.37 -14.20 -5.39
C GLU A 799 16.65 -13.44 -5.01
N SER A 800 16.51 -12.37 -4.24
CA SER A 800 17.63 -11.54 -3.79
C SER A 800 18.61 -12.34 -2.91
N LEU A 801 18.11 -13.25 -2.08
CA LEU A 801 18.93 -14.14 -1.24
C LEU A 801 19.69 -15.20 -2.06
N ASN A 802 19.08 -15.73 -3.12
CA ASN A 802 19.75 -16.62 -4.06
C ASN A 802 20.92 -15.93 -4.76
N ASN A 803 20.71 -14.68 -5.19
CA ASN A 803 21.77 -13.86 -5.79
C ASN A 803 22.84 -13.46 -4.77
N LEU A 804 22.45 -13.10 -3.54
CA LEU A 804 23.37 -12.81 -2.43
C LEU A 804 24.26 -14.02 -2.11
N SER A 805 23.70 -15.24 -2.08
CA SER A 805 24.47 -16.47 -1.88
C SER A 805 25.57 -16.64 -2.93
N SER A 806 25.24 -16.36 -4.20
CA SER A 806 26.19 -16.42 -5.30
C SER A 806 27.36 -15.45 -5.08
N ARG A 807 27.06 -14.20 -4.70
CA ARG A 807 28.10 -13.18 -4.47
C ARG A 807 28.94 -13.45 -3.23
N LEU A 808 28.33 -13.92 -2.15
CA LEU A 808 29.06 -14.30 -0.94
C LEU A 808 30.06 -15.43 -1.24
N SER A 809 29.68 -16.40 -2.05
CA SER A 809 30.59 -17.47 -2.44
C SER A 809 31.74 -17.00 -3.32
N ASP A 810 31.51 -16.05 -4.24
CA ASP A 810 32.57 -15.49 -5.09
C ASP A 810 33.65 -14.75 -4.27
N HIS A 811 33.30 -14.29 -3.06
CA HIS A 811 34.20 -13.71 -2.06
C HIS A 811 34.77 -14.72 -1.07
N GLY A 812 34.45 -16.01 -1.21
CA GLY A 812 34.88 -17.07 -0.32
C GLY A 812 34.17 -17.09 1.05
N ARG A 813 33.10 -16.31 1.25
CA ARG A 813 32.27 -16.29 2.48
C ARG A 813 31.27 -17.45 2.46
N ARG A 814 31.80 -18.68 2.49
CA ARG A 814 31.04 -19.92 2.23
C ARG A 814 29.87 -20.16 3.19
N GLU A 815 30.07 -19.96 4.49
CA GLU A 815 29.02 -20.19 5.51
C GLU A 815 27.84 -19.23 5.33
N GLU A 816 28.12 -17.95 5.05
CA GLU A 816 27.08 -16.94 4.82
C GLU A 816 26.35 -17.20 3.51
N ALA A 817 27.07 -17.64 2.48
CA ALA A 817 26.46 -18.06 1.23
C ALA A 817 25.50 -19.24 1.42
N LEU A 818 25.86 -20.21 2.26
CA LEU A 818 25.00 -21.35 2.59
C LEU A 818 23.75 -20.92 3.37
N ALA A 819 23.90 -20.00 4.33
CA ALA A 819 22.79 -19.47 5.10
C ALA A 819 21.78 -18.73 4.20
N ALA A 820 22.25 -17.85 3.31
CA ALA A 820 21.40 -17.08 2.40
C ALA A 820 20.60 -17.98 1.45
N ILE A 821 21.23 -19.00 0.84
CA ILE A 821 20.52 -19.89 -0.08
C ILE A 821 19.55 -20.84 0.64
N GLN A 822 19.85 -21.21 1.89
CA GLN A 822 18.93 -22.00 2.70
C GLN A 822 17.65 -21.19 3.02
N GLU A 823 17.80 -19.92 3.42
CA GLU A 823 16.67 -19.01 3.64
C GLU A 823 15.82 -18.85 2.36
N ALA A 824 16.46 -18.65 1.20
CA ALA A 824 15.77 -18.56 -0.09
C ALA A 824 14.93 -19.82 -0.41
N VAL A 825 15.52 -21.01 -0.24
CA VAL A 825 14.82 -22.29 -0.48
C VAL A 825 13.65 -22.48 0.47
N ASP A 826 13.78 -22.09 1.74
CA ASP A 826 12.70 -22.24 2.73
C ASP A 826 11.51 -21.29 2.42
N LEU A 827 11.79 -20.07 1.96
CA LEU A 827 10.78 -19.14 1.46
C LEU A 827 10.07 -19.70 0.22
N TYR A 828 10.83 -20.16 -0.78
CA TYR A 828 10.25 -20.73 -1.99
C TYR A 828 9.47 -22.01 -1.75
N ARG A 829 9.89 -22.88 -0.82
CA ARG A 829 9.11 -24.05 -0.40
C ARG A 829 7.77 -23.65 0.19
N THR A 830 7.75 -22.61 1.04
CA THR A 830 6.52 -22.07 1.61
C THR A 830 5.58 -21.57 0.51
N LEU A 831 6.10 -20.76 -0.41
CA LEU A 831 5.34 -20.21 -1.54
C LEU A 831 4.85 -21.29 -2.52
N ALA A 832 5.64 -22.35 -2.75
CA ALA A 832 5.27 -23.46 -3.63
C ALA A 832 4.08 -24.27 -3.07
N THR A 833 3.80 -24.23 -1.77
CA THR A 833 2.57 -24.84 -1.21
C THR A 833 1.30 -24.10 -1.63
N GLU A 834 1.39 -22.81 -1.91
CA GLU A 834 0.27 -21.94 -2.28
C GLU A 834 0.15 -21.79 -3.81
N ARG A 835 1.28 -21.62 -4.51
CA ARG A 835 1.35 -21.28 -5.95
C ARG A 835 2.42 -22.10 -6.70
N PRO A 836 2.28 -23.44 -6.77
CA PRO A 836 3.32 -24.30 -7.32
C PRO A 836 3.69 -23.97 -8.78
N ALA A 837 2.70 -23.67 -9.62
CA ALA A 837 2.93 -23.37 -11.03
C ALA A 837 3.76 -22.09 -11.27
N ALA A 838 3.69 -21.12 -10.35
CA ALA A 838 4.41 -19.85 -10.48
C ALA A 838 5.83 -19.92 -9.91
N VAL A 839 6.08 -20.78 -8.91
CA VAL A 839 7.29 -20.70 -8.06
C VAL A 839 8.23 -21.90 -8.24
N ASN A 840 7.76 -23.03 -8.77
CA ASN A 840 8.57 -24.26 -8.87
C ASN A 840 9.83 -24.10 -9.73
N ALA A 841 9.83 -23.21 -10.71
CA ALA A 841 11.00 -22.93 -11.54
C ALA A 841 12.12 -22.26 -10.72
N ASP A 842 11.77 -21.26 -9.91
CA ASP A 842 12.69 -20.51 -9.05
C ASP A 842 13.16 -21.34 -7.85
N LEU A 843 12.27 -22.16 -7.30
CA LEU A 843 12.61 -23.15 -6.28
C LEU A 843 13.66 -24.13 -6.82
N ALA A 844 13.47 -24.69 -8.02
CA ALA A 844 14.42 -25.63 -8.61
C ALA A 844 15.79 -24.98 -8.86
N MET A 845 15.82 -23.72 -9.31
CA MET A 845 17.06 -22.95 -9.47
C MET A 845 17.78 -22.75 -8.13
N SER A 846 17.04 -22.37 -7.08
CA SER A 846 17.60 -22.16 -5.74
C SER A 846 18.10 -23.47 -5.12
N LEU A 847 17.41 -24.59 -5.35
CA LEU A 847 17.84 -25.92 -4.93
C LEU A 847 19.15 -26.33 -5.64
N ASN A 848 19.30 -26.08 -6.95
CA ASN A 848 20.57 -26.31 -7.65
C ASN A 848 21.72 -25.57 -6.96
N ASN A 849 21.53 -24.29 -6.64
CA ASN A 849 22.54 -23.47 -5.97
C ASN A 849 22.81 -23.96 -4.55
N LEU A 850 21.78 -24.35 -3.79
CA LEU A 850 21.94 -24.95 -2.46
C LEU A 850 22.76 -26.25 -2.52
N SER A 851 22.54 -27.11 -3.52
CA SER A 851 23.34 -28.33 -3.73
C SER A 851 24.82 -28.01 -3.97
N LEU A 852 25.12 -26.98 -4.76
CA LEU A 852 26.49 -26.51 -4.96
C LEU A 852 27.12 -26.07 -3.64
N ARG A 853 26.43 -25.22 -2.86
CA ARG A 853 26.93 -24.74 -1.56
C ARG A 853 27.12 -25.85 -0.54
N LEU A 854 26.20 -26.81 -0.45
CA LEU A 854 26.32 -27.94 0.46
C LEU A 854 27.54 -28.81 0.15
N SER A 855 27.79 -29.07 -1.15
CA SER A 855 28.99 -29.80 -1.56
C SER A 855 30.28 -29.06 -1.25
N ASP A 856 30.33 -27.73 -1.39
CA ASP A 856 31.51 -26.92 -1.05
C ASP A 856 31.88 -27.03 0.45
N HIS A 857 30.91 -27.38 1.31
CA HIS A 857 31.08 -27.65 2.74
C HIS A 857 31.29 -29.14 3.05
N GLY A 858 31.36 -30.01 2.04
CA GLY A 858 31.51 -31.46 2.21
C GLY A 858 30.24 -32.17 2.70
N ARG A 859 29.08 -31.51 2.71
CA ARG A 859 27.78 -32.10 3.08
C ARG A 859 27.16 -32.83 1.89
N GLN A 860 27.86 -33.89 1.48
CA GLN A 860 27.58 -34.60 0.23
C GLN A 860 26.15 -35.17 0.19
N GLU A 861 25.70 -35.90 1.21
CA GLU A 861 24.38 -36.56 1.19
C GLU A 861 23.23 -35.56 1.04
N GLU A 862 23.33 -34.42 1.72
CA GLU A 862 22.34 -33.34 1.64
C GLU A 862 22.37 -32.65 0.27
N ALA A 863 23.56 -32.41 -0.28
CA ALA A 863 23.72 -31.88 -1.62
C ALA A 863 23.06 -32.78 -2.68
N LEU A 864 23.18 -34.10 -2.52
CA LEU A 864 22.55 -35.08 -3.41
C LEU A 864 21.02 -35.07 -3.28
N ALA A 865 20.47 -35.01 -2.06
CA ALA A 865 19.03 -34.97 -1.86
C ALA A 865 18.39 -33.71 -2.50
N VAL A 866 19.03 -32.56 -2.30
CA VAL A 866 18.56 -31.27 -2.82
C VAL A 866 18.58 -31.23 -4.35
N ILE A 867 19.63 -31.75 -5.00
CA ILE A 867 19.69 -31.76 -6.48
C ILE A 867 18.70 -32.74 -7.10
N GLN A 868 18.37 -33.83 -6.41
CA GLN A 868 17.32 -34.76 -6.84
C GLN A 868 15.94 -34.10 -6.81
N GLU A 869 15.66 -33.28 -5.79
CA GLU A 869 14.45 -32.46 -5.71
C GLU A 869 14.37 -31.45 -6.87
N ALA A 870 15.47 -30.75 -7.17
CA ALA A 870 15.53 -29.81 -8.29
C ALA A 870 15.24 -30.48 -9.65
N VAL A 871 15.85 -31.64 -9.91
CA VAL A 871 15.61 -32.41 -11.14
C VAL A 871 14.17 -32.92 -11.21
N PHE A 872 13.59 -33.35 -10.08
CA PHE A 872 12.18 -33.77 -10.04
C PHE A 872 11.24 -32.63 -10.48
N LEU A 873 11.43 -31.43 -9.93
CA LEU A 873 10.65 -30.25 -10.30
C LEU A 873 10.87 -29.85 -11.78
N ARG A 874 12.13 -29.82 -12.24
CA ARG A 874 12.45 -29.48 -13.63
C ARG A 874 11.91 -30.51 -14.63
N ARG A 875 11.87 -31.79 -14.30
CA ARG A 875 11.24 -32.82 -15.15
C ARG A 875 9.74 -32.59 -15.31
N ALA A 876 9.04 -32.26 -14.22
CA ALA A 876 7.62 -31.92 -14.28
C ALA A 876 7.36 -30.70 -15.18
N LEU A 877 8.14 -29.62 -14.99
CA LEU A 877 8.05 -28.41 -15.80
C LEU A 877 8.38 -28.67 -17.29
N ALA A 878 9.43 -29.42 -17.58
CA ALA A 878 9.83 -29.78 -18.94
C ALA A 878 8.80 -30.67 -19.64
N ALA A 879 8.08 -31.54 -18.91
CA ALA A 879 6.99 -32.33 -19.48
C ALA A 879 5.83 -31.46 -19.97
N GLU A 880 5.56 -30.34 -19.30
CA GLU A 880 4.51 -29.39 -19.68
C GLU A 880 4.98 -28.41 -20.77
N ARG A 881 6.21 -27.88 -20.63
CA ARG A 881 6.78 -26.85 -21.52
C ARG A 881 8.23 -27.18 -21.91
N PRO A 882 8.46 -28.14 -22.82
CA PRO A 882 9.81 -28.60 -23.16
C PRO A 882 10.73 -27.49 -23.65
N ALA A 883 10.23 -26.62 -24.54
CA ALA A 883 11.00 -25.53 -25.13
C ALA A 883 11.49 -24.50 -24.10
N ALA A 884 10.78 -24.36 -22.98
CA ALA A 884 11.11 -23.39 -21.94
C ALA A 884 12.07 -23.95 -20.88
N PHE A 885 12.06 -25.26 -20.62
CA PHE A 885 12.70 -25.83 -19.42
C PHE A 885 13.69 -26.97 -19.69
N ASN A 886 13.83 -27.45 -20.92
CA ASN A 886 14.77 -28.53 -21.24
C ASN A 886 16.23 -28.14 -20.98
N ALA A 887 16.60 -26.87 -21.21
CA ALA A 887 17.97 -26.40 -21.00
C ALA A 887 18.36 -26.46 -19.52
N GLU A 888 17.47 -26.03 -18.64
CA GLU A 888 17.72 -26.01 -17.20
C GLU A 888 17.52 -27.38 -16.55
N LEU A 889 16.67 -28.23 -17.12
CA LEU A 889 16.64 -29.65 -16.77
C LEU A 889 18.01 -30.28 -17.06
N ALA A 890 18.57 -30.06 -18.25
CA ALA A 890 19.88 -30.57 -18.61
C ALA A 890 21.01 -30.03 -17.69
N GLN A 891 20.96 -28.75 -17.32
CA GLN A 891 21.87 -28.17 -16.33
C GLN A 891 21.77 -28.87 -14.95
N SER A 892 20.54 -29.11 -14.49
CA SER A 892 20.28 -29.78 -13.21
C SER A 892 20.76 -31.24 -13.23
N LEU A 893 20.59 -31.93 -14.36
CA LEU A 893 21.06 -33.30 -14.59
C LEU A 893 22.60 -33.40 -14.64
N ASN A 894 23.27 -32.43 -15.24
CA ASN A 894 24.74 -32.31 -15.18
C ASN A 894 25.23 -32.24 -13.72
N ASN A 895 24.63 -31.36 -12.93
CA ASN A 895 24.98 -31.20 -11.51
C ASN A 895 24.63 -32.46 -10.70
N LEU A 896 23.49 -33.09 -10.99
CA LEU A 896 23.09 -34.36 -10.38
C LEU A 896 24.13 -35.45 -10.66
N SER A 897 24.62 -35.56 -11.91
CA SER A 897 25.68 -36.52 -12.27
C SER A 897 26.95 -36.34 -11.47
N LEU A 898 27.41 -35.10 -11.30
CA LEU A 898 28.58 -34.80 -10.46
C LEU A 898 28.35 -35.26 -9.01
N ARG A 899 27.20 -34.96 -8.42
CA ARG A 899 26.87 -35.37 -7.05
C ARG A 899 26.71 -36.88 -6.88
N LEU A 900 26.11 -37.59 -7.85
CA LEU A 900 26.06 -39.06 -7.84
C LEU A 900 27.47 -39.66 -7.82
N SER A 901 28.37 -39.16 -8.68
CA SER A 901 29.75 -39.63 -8.73
C SER A 901 30.50 -39.39 -7.42
N ASP A 902 30.34 -38.22 -6.81
CA ASP A 902 30.99 -37.89 -5.54
C ASP A 902 30.57 -38.88 -4.42
N HIS A 903 29.38 -39.49 -4.54
CA HIS A 903 28.87 -40.55 -3.66
C HIS A 903 29.19 -41.98 -4.12
N GLY A 904 29.94 -42.15 -5.21
CA GLY A 904 30.27 -43.45 -5.79
C GLY A 904 29.10 -44.15 -6.51
N ARG A 905 27.99 -43.45 -6.81
CA ARG A 905 26.84 -44.00 -7.55
C ARG A 905 27.06 -43.85 -9.07
N GLN A 906 28.06 -44.55 -9.58
CA GLN A 906 28.61 -44.33 -10.92
C GLN A 906 27.61 -44.57 -12.07
N GLU A 907 26.82 -45.63 -12.03
CA GLU A 907 25.83 -45.95 -13.07
C GLU A 907 24.71 -44.88 -13.18
N GLU A 908 24.27 -44.37 -12.04
CA GLU A 908 23.25 -43.30 -11.99
C GLU A 908 23.85 -41.96 -12.45
N ALA A 909 25.11 -41.70 -12.12
CA ALA A 909 25.84 -40.54 -12.64
C ALA A 909 25.93 -40.58 -14.16
N LEU A 910 26.25 -41.76 -14.74
CA LEU A 910 26.33 -41.96 -16.18
C LEU A 910 24.97 -41.76 -16.86
N THR A 911 23.90 -42.26 -16.25
CA THR A 911 22.53 -42.08 -16.78
C THR A 911 22.13 -40.61 -16.81
N ALA A 912 22.36 -39.87 -15.72
CA ALA A 912 22.00 -38.45 -15.63
C ALA A 912 22.78 -37.59 -16.65
N ILE A 913 24.08 -37.83 -16.82
CA ILE A 913 24.90 -37.04 -17.76
C ILE A 913 24.60 -37.36 -19.22
N GLN A 914 24.22 -38.61 -19.52
CA GLN A 914 23.75 -39.00 -20.85
C GLN A 914 22.46 -38.25 -21.21
N GLU A 915 21.48 -38.23 -20.30
CA GLU A 915 20.22 -37.49 -20.49
C GLU A 915 20.48 -35.99 -20.70
N ALA A 916 21.38 -35.38 -19.91
CA ALA A 916 21.75 -33.98 -20.08
C ALA A 916 22.40 -33.70 -21.45
N ALA A 917 23.35 -34.53 -21.88
CA ALA A 917 24.00 -34.38 -23.18
C ALA A 917 23.02 -34.55 -24.34
N ASP A 918 22.05 -35.47 -24.24
CA ASP A 918 21.04 -35.68 -25.28
C ASP A 918 20.07 -34.50 -25.39
N LEU A 919 19.63 -33.94 -24.26
CA LEU A 919 18.80 -32.71 -24.24
C LEU A 919 19.54 -31.52 -24.86
N TYR A 920 20.79 -31.27 -24.44
CA TYR A 920 21.59 -30.20 -25.04
C TYR A 920 21.91 -30.46 -26.51
N ARG A 921 22.03 -31.73 -26.94
CA ARG A 921 22.23 -32.05 -28.36
C ARG A 921 21.01 -31.68 -29.17
N THR A 922 19.80 -31.99 -28.71
CA THR A 922 18.56 -31.52 -29.36
C THR A 922 18.50 -30.00 -29.40
N LEU A 923 18.74 -29.31 -28.29
CA LEU A 923 18.72 -27.84 -28.24
C LEU A 923 19.77 -27.19 -29.15
N ALA A 924 20.98 -27.76 -29.22
CA ALA A 924 22.05 -27.28 -30.09
C ALA A 924 21.75 -27.47 -31.57
N THR A 925 20.92 -28.46 -31.96
CA THR A 925 20.48 -28.56 -33.37
C THR A 925 19.56 -27.41 -33.78
N GLU A 926 18.79 -26.87 -32.84
CA GLU A 926 17.88 -25.75 -33.08
C GLU A 926 18.58 -24.40 -32.93
N ARG A 927 19.43 -24.24 -31.90
CA ARG A 927 20.13 -22.99 -31.57
C ARG A 927 21.60 -23.25 -31.22
N PRO A 928 22.46 -23.52 -32.24
CA PRO A 928 23.86 -23.88 -32.00
C PRO A 928 24.65 -22.83 -31.21
N ALA A 929 24.46 -21.55 -31.53
CA ALA A 929 25.17 -20.45 -30.88
C ALA A 929 24.87 -20.33 -29.37
N ALA A 930 23.67 -20.73 -28.95
CA ALA A 930 23.25 -20.69 -27.55
C ALA A 930 23.76 -21.90 -26.76
N PHE A 931 23.67 -23.11 -27.32
CA PHE A 931 23.81 -24.34 -26.54
C PHE A 931 25.05 -25.18 -26.83
N ASN A 932 25.87 -24.86 -27.85
CA ASN A 932 27.08 -25.63 -28.14
C ASN A 932 28.09 -25.65 -26.98
N ALA A 933 28.16 -24.56 -26.20
CA ALA A 933 29.06 -24.48 -25.04
C ALA A 933 28.62 -25.46 -23.92
N ASP A 934 27.32 -25.50 -23.63
CA ASP A 934 26.73 -26.37 -22.62
C ASP A 934 26.74 -27.85 -23.05
N LEU A 935 26.47 -28.11 -24.33
CA LEU A 935 26.62 -29.43 -24.92
C LEU A 935 28.06 -29.92 -24.75
N ALA A 936 29.06 -29.12 -25.13
CA ALA A 936 30.46 -29.51 -25.01
C ALA A 936 30.88 -29.76 -23.55
N MET A 937 30.36 -29.00 -22.59
CA MET A 937 30.57 -29.25 -21.17
C MET A 937 29.99 -30.60 -20.74
N SER A 938 28.74 -30.88 -21.12
CA SER A 938 28.03 -32.11 -20.80
C SER A 938 28.71 -33.33 -21.42
N LEU A 939 29.16 -33.22 -22.67
CA LEU A 939 29.92 -34.26 -23.36
C LEU A 939 31.27 -34.52 -22.70
N ASN A 940 32.01 -33.49 -22.30
CA ASN A 940 33.25 -33.70 -21.56
C ASN A 940 33.01 -34.49 -20.27
N ASN A 941 31.95 -34.17 -19.53
CA ASN A 941 31.61 -34.88 -18.29
C ASN A 941 31.11 -36.31 -18.59
N LEU A 942 30.34 -36.52 -19.65
CA LEU A 942 29.91 -37.84 -20.11
C LEU A 942 31.11 -38.72 -20.46
N SER A 943 32.12 -38.17 -21.15
CA SER A 943 33.35 -38.89 -21.48
C SER A 943 34.08 -39.39 -20.24
N LEU A 944 34.22 -38.54 -19.21
CA LEU A 944 34.82 -38.93 -17.93
C LEU A 944 34.06 -40.10 -17.29
N ARG A 945 32.72 -40.03 -17.24
CA ARG A 945 31.89 -41.12 -16.70
C ARG A 945 31.99 -42.39 -17.52
N LEU A 946 32.06 -42.31 -18.84
CA LEU A 946 32.24 -43.50 -19.69
C LEU A 946 33.61 -44.15 -19.45
N SER A 947 34.66 -43.35 -19.28
CA SER A 947 36.01 -43.86 -18.96
C SER A 947 36.05 -44.53 -17.59
N ASP A 948 35.38 -43.95 -16.57
CA ASP A 948 35.24 -44.54 -15.23
C ASP A 948 34.57 -45.95 -15.27
N HIS A 949 33.71 -46.21 -16.26
CA HIS A 949 33.04 -47.51 -16.48
C HIS A 949 33.80 -48.42 -17.48
N GLY A 950 35.00 -48.03 -17.91
CA GLY A 950 35.81 -48.79 -18.86
C GLY A 950 35.27 -48.79 -20.30
N ARG A 951 34.31 -47.92 -20.64
CA ARG A 951 33.73 -47.78 -21.99
C ARG A 951 34.60 -46.83 -22.84
N GLN A 952 35.86 -47.21 -23.02
CA GLN A 952 36.89 -46.33 -23.57
C GLN A 952 36.64 -45.86 -25.01
N GLU A 953 36.04 -46.70 -25.87
CA GLU A 953 35.75 -46.30 -27.26
C GLU A 953 34.68 -45.20 -27.32
N GLU A 954 33.65 -45.32 -26.48
CA GLU A 954 32.56 -44.35 -26.39
C GLU A 954 33.04 -43.06 -25.72
N ALA A 955 33.85 -43.18 -24.66
CA ALA A 955 34.46 -42.03 -24.00
C ALA A 955 35.28 -41.19 -25.00
N LEU A 956 36.05 -41.86 -25.87
CA LEU A 956 36.85 -41.20 -26.90
C LEU A 956 35.99 -40.50 -27.95
N ALA A 957 34.92 -41.14 -28.44
CA ALA A 957 34.02 -40.53 -29.41
C ALA A 957 33.36 -39.26 -28.87
N VAL A 958 32.89 -39.30 -27.62
CA VAL A 958 32.21 -38.18 -26.97
C VAL A 958 33.17 -37.00 -26.71
N ILE A 959 34.39 -37.25 -26.24
CA ILE A 959 35.35 -36.15 -26.00
C ILE A 959 35.86 -35.53 -27.30
N GLN A 960 35.94 -36.29 -28.39
CA GLN A 960 36.24 -35.74 -29.72
C GLN A 960 35.16 -34.77 -30.19
N GLU A 961 33.88 -35.09 -29.97
CA GLU A 961 32.76 -34.18 -30.23
C GLU A 961 32.87 -32.91 -29.37
N ALA A 962 33.16 -33.05 -28.07
CA ALA A 962 33.34 -31.90 -27.17
C ALA A 962 34.48 -30.97 -27.61
N VAL A 963 35.65 -31.53 -27.97
CA VAL A 963 36.81 -30.75 -28.46
C VAL A 963 36.49 -30.08 -29.80
N PHE A 964 35.77 -30.75 -30.71
CA PHE A 964 35.34 -30.15 -31.97
C PHE A 964 34.49 -28.89 -31.74
N LEU A 965 33.49 -28.99 -30.85
CA LEU A 965 32.64 -27.84 -30.49
C LEU A 965 33.44 -26.74 -29.80
N ARG A 966 34.32 -27.08 -28.83
CA ARG A 966 35.16 -26.10 -28.13
C ARG A 966 36.16 -25.41 -29.05
N ARG A 967 36.73 -26.11 -30.03
CA ARG A 967 37.61 -25.50 -31.04
C ARG A 967 36.86 -24.48 -31.90
N ALA A 968 35.63 -24.79 -32.32
CA ALA A 968 34.80 -23.85 -33.07
C ALA A 968 34.51 -22.59 -32.23
N LEU A 969 34.10 -22.76 -30.97
CA LEU A 969 33.84 -21.65 -30.04
C LEU A 969 35.09 -20.82 -29.73
N ALA A 970 36.23 -21.47 -29.48
CA ALA A 970 37.50 -20.80 -29.21
C ALA A 970 38.03 -20.01 -30.41
N LYS A 971 37.73 -20.45 -31.64
CA LYS A 971 38.06 -19.68 -32.85
C LYS A 971 37.29 -18.36 -32.92
N GLU A 972 36.05 -18.35 -32.47
CA GLU A 972 35.19 -17.16 -32.45
C GLU A 972 35.47 -16.24 -31.25
N ARG A 973 35.65 -16.82 -30.06
CA ARG A 973 35.87 -16.09 -28.80
C ARG A 973 37.01 -16.74 -27.99
N PRO A 974 38.28 -16.52 -28.37
CA PRO A 974 39.42 -17.18 -27.73
C PRO A 974 39.51 -16.93 -26.22
N ALA A 975 39.31 -15.69 -25.79
CA ALA A 975 39.40 -15.30 -24.38
C ALA A 975 38.35 -16.02 -23.49
N ALA A 976 37.19 -16.37 -24.05
CA ALA A 976 36.12 -17.03 -23.32
C ALA A 976 36.28 -18.55 -23.26
N PHE A 977 36.84 -19.17 -24.30
CA PHE A 977 36.76 -20.62 -24.48
C PHE A 977 38.11 -21.36 -24.54
N ASN A 978 39.25 -20.67 -24.59
CA ASN A 978 40.57 -21.32 -24.63
C ASN A 978 40.84 -22.20 -23.40
N ALA A 979 40.44 -21.76 -22.20
CA ALA A 979 40.62 -22.55 -20.98
C ALA A 979 39.80 -23.86 -21.04
N GLU A 980 38.55 -23.77 -21.46
CA GLU A 980 37.66 -24.93 -21.59
C GLU A 980 38.08 -25.87 -22.73
N LEU A 981 38.63 -25.33 -23.82
CA LEU A 981 39.24 -26.13 -24.87
C LEU A 981 40.46 -26.89 -24.35
N ALA A 982 41.35 -26.23 -23.62
CA ALA A 982 42.54 -26.87 -23.04
C ALA A 982 42.17 -27.99 -22.05
N ARG A 983 41.14 -27.78 -21.22
CA ARG A 983 40.58 -28.81 -20.34
C ARG A 983 40.06 -30.01 -21.11
N ALA A 984 39.29 -29.79 -22.18
CA ALA A 984 38.77 -30.87 -23.02
C ALA A 984 39.91 -31.63 -23.75
N LEU A 985 40.95 -30.93 -24.20
CA LEU A 985 42.14 -31.52 -24.83
C LEU A 985 42.97 -32.38 -23.86
N ASN A 986 43.08 -32.00 -22.58
CA ASN A 986 43.69 -32.84 -21.55
C ASN A 986 42.94 -34.18 -21.39
N ASN A 987 41.61 -34.12 -21.36
CA ASN A 987 40.78 -35.31 -21.24
C ASN A 987 40.84 -36.17 -22.52
N LEU A 988 40.86 -35.53 -23.70
CA LEU A 988 41.05 -36.20 -24.98
C LEU A 988 42.39 -36.94 -25.02
N SER A 989 43.48 -36.31 -24.55
CA SER A 989 44.80 -36.95 -24.47
C SER A 989 44.78 -38.21 -23.60
N SER A 990 44.07 -38.15 -22.47
CA SER A 990 43.92 -39.31 -21.57
C SER A 990 43.17 -40.45 -22.27
N CYS A 991 42.00 -40.17 -22.87
CA CYS A 991 41.22 -41.16 -23.61
C CYS A 991 41.98 -41.77 -24.80
N LEU A 992 42.75 -40.95 -25.53
CA LEU A 992 43.57 -41.42 -26.66
C LEU A 992 44.67 -42.38 -26.20
N SER A 993 45.32 -42.09 -25.07
CA SER A 993 46.34 -42.99 -24.52
C SER A 993 45.75 -44.31 -24.04
N ASP A 994 44.58 -44.31 -23.43
CA ASP A 994 43.94 -45.54 -22.95
C ASP A 994 43.57 -46.48 -24.11
N GLN A 995 43.53 -45.95 -25.34
CA GLN A 995 43.32 -46.65 -26.61
C GLN A 995 44.62 -46.89 -27.39
N ASP A 996 45.78 -46.73 -26.75
CA ASP A 996 47.11 -46.87 -27.39
C ASP A 996 47.35 -45.93 -28.60
N ARG A 997 46.59 -44.83 -28.73
CA ARG A 997 46.77 -43.80 -29.79
C ARG A 997 47.74 -42.71 -29.34
N GLN A 998 48.98 -43.13 -29.09
CA GLN A 998 49.97 -42.33 -28.39
C GLN A 998 50.34 -41.01 -29.10
N GLU A 999 50.55 -41.00 -30.42
CA GLU A 999 50.92 -39.76 -31.15
C GLU A 999 49.84 -38.68 -31.08
N GLU A 1000 48.58 -39.08 -31.18
CA GLU A 1000 47.43 -38.17 -31.09
C GLU A 1000 47.26 -37.66 -29.66
N ALA A 1001 47.47 -38.53 -28.66
CA ALA A 1001 47.45 -38.17 -27.25
C ALA A 1001 48.51 -37.10 -26.93
N LEU A 1002 49.72 -37.25 -27.48
CA LEU A 1002 50.80 -36.28 -27.34
C LEU A 1002 50.47 -34.94 -28.00
N THR A 1003 49.84 -34.97 -29.17
CA THR A 1003 49.44 -33.75 -29.88
C THR A 1003 48.38 -32.97 -29.07
N ALA A 1004 47.37 -33.66 -28.54
CA ALA A 1004 46.31 -33.02 -27.76
C ALA A 1004 46.82 -32.39 -26.45
N ILE A 1005 47.71 -33.08 -25.71
CA ILE A 1005 48.24 -32.54 -24.44
C ILE A 1005 49.23 -31.38 -24.66
N GLN A 1006 49.97 -31.41 -25.77
CA GLN A 1006 50.85 -30.29 -26.13
C GLN A 1006 50.03 -29.02 -26.41
N GLU A 1007 48.96 -29.13 -27.20
CA GLU A 1007 48.04 -28.01 -27.46
C GLU A 1007 47.40 -27.49 -26.17
N ALA A 1008 46.97 -28.38 -25.26
CA ALA A 1008 46.42 -27.98 -23.96
C ALA A 1008 47.44 -27.21 -23.11
N ALA A 1009 48.67 -27.70 -22.99
CA ALA A 1009 49.73 -27.04 -22.24
C ALA A 1009 50.09 -25.68 -22.83
N ASP A 1010 50.12 -25.53 -24.16
CA ASP A 1010 50.44 -24.26 -24.82
C ASP A 1010 49.32 -23.21 -24.64
N LEU A 1011 48.05 -23.63 -24.67
CA LEU A 1011 46.90 -22.78 -24.35
C LEU A 1011 46.97 -22.31 -22.90
N TYR A 1012 47.15 -23.23 -21.94
CA TYR A 1012 47.28 -22.85 -20.53
C TYR A 1012 48.52 -22.01 -20.25
N ARG A 1013 49.63 -22.20 -20.98
CA ARG A 1013 50.83 -21.37 -20.84
C ARG A 1013 50.52 -19.93 -21.25
N THR A 1014 49.82 -19.74 -22.36
CA THR A 1014 49.37 -18.42 -22.82
C THR A 1014 48.46 -17.77 -21.76
N LEU A 1015 47.45 -18.49 -21.28
CA LEU A 1015 46.51 -18.00 -20.26
C LEU A 1015 47.18 -17.68 -18.91
N ALA A 1016 48.12 -18.51 -18.47
CA ALA A 1016 48.89 -18.31 -17.24
C ALA A 1016 49.82 -17.10 -17.32
N THR A 1017 50.26 -16.72 -18.52
CA THR A 1017 51.04 -15.48 -18.72
C THR A 1017 50.21 -14.24 -18.41
N GLU A 1018 48.92 -14.27 -18.76
CA GLU A 1018 47.97 -13.17 -18.51
C GLU A 1018 47.39 -13.20 -17.10
N ARG A 1019 47.06 -14.39 -16.58
CA ARG A 1019 46.40 -14.59 -15.28
C ARG A 1019 47.03 -15.77 -14.51
N PRO A 1020 48.24 -15.59 -13.94
CA PRO A 1020 48.98 -16.68 -13.30
C PRO A 1020 48.20 -17.33 -12.14
N ALA A 1021 47.56 -16.52 -11.30
CA ALA A 1021 46.79 -17.01 -10.15
C ALA A 1021 45.59 -17.89 -10.53
N ALA A 1022 45.05 -17.72 -11.75
CA ALA A 1022 43.91 -18.48 -12.23
C ALA A 1022 44.33 -19.80 -12.88
N PHE A 1023 45.42 -19.81 -13.66
CA PHE A 1023 45.71 -20.92 -14.59
C PHE A 1023 47.02 -21.66 -14.31
N ASN A 1024 47.85 -21.24 -13.34
CA ASN A 1024 49.09 -21.96 -13.03
C ASN A 1024 48.85 -23.41 -12.58
N ALA A 1025 47.74 -23.67 -11.87
CA ALA A 1025 47.40 -25.02 -11.45
C ALA A 1025 47.07 -25.92 -12.66
N ASP A 1026 46.23 -25.42 -13.57
CA ASP A 1026 45.84 -26.16 -14.78
C ASP A 1026 47.03 -26.36 -15.73
N LEU A 1027 47.90 -25.35 -15.85
CA LEU A 1027 49.16 -25.46 -16.58
C LEU A 1027 50.05 -26.56 -15.99
N ALA A 1028 50.27 -26.56 -14.67
CA ALA A 1028 51.11 -27.55 -14.00
C ALA A 1028 50.57 -28.98 -14.19
N MET A 1029 49.25 -29.16 -14.10
CA MET A 1029 48.60 -30.45 -14.38
C MET A 1029 48.82 -30.89 -15.83
N SER A 1030 48.62 -29.97 -16.79
CA SER A 1030 48.81 -30.25 -18.22
C SER A 1030 50.26 -30.61 -18.55
N LEU A 1031 51.22 -29.93 -17.93
CA LEU A 1031 52.66 -30.20 -18.08
C LEU A 1031 53.07 -31.53 -17.47
N ASN A 1032 52.52 -31.90 -16.31
CA ASN A 1032 52.72 -33.21 -15.73
C ASN A 1032 52.22 -34.31 -16.69
N ASN A 1033 51.02 -34.15 -17.26
CA ASN A 1033 50.48 -35.10 -18.24
C ASN A 1033 51.30 -35.12 -19.54
N LEU A 1034 51.74 -33.96 -20.03
CA LEU A 1034 52.61 -33.84 -21.21
C LEU A 1034 53.93 -34.59 -20.97
N SER A 1035 54.51 -34.51 -19.77
CA SER A 1035 55.74 -35.23 -19.44
C SER A 1035 55.59 -36.75 -19.54
N LEU A 1036 54.45 -37.29 -19.09
CA LEU A 1036 54.13 -38.72 -19.21
C LEU A 1036 54.06 -39.13 -20.69
N ARG A 1037 53.30 -38.39 -21.51
CA ARG A 1037 53.18 -38.67 -22.96
C ARG A 1037 54.51 -38.55 -23.71
N LEU A 1038 55.32 -37.54 -23.40
CA LEU A 1038 56.64 -37.38 -24.01
C LEU A 1038 57.58 -38.55 -23.65
N SER A 1039 57.50 -39.04 -22.41
CA SER A 1039 58.27 -40.20 -21.97
C SER A 1039 57.87 -41.47 -22.74
N ASP A 1040 56.56 -41.70 -22.93
CA ASP A 1040 56.04 -42.86 -23.68
C ASP A 1040 56.55 -42.89 -25.13
N HIS A 1041 56.85 -41.71 -25.73
CA HIS A 1041 57.44 -41.56 -27.06
C HIS A 1041 58.97 -41.54 -27.07
N GLY A 1042 59.63 -41.80 -25.94
CA GLY A 1042 61.09 -41.75 -25.84
C GLY A 1042 61.69 -40.34 -25.93
N ARG A 1043 60.88 -39.27 -25.89
CA ARG A 1043 61.32 -37.85 -25.90
C ARG A 1043 61.72 -37.40 -24.49
N GLN A 1044 62.71 -38.10 -23.93
CA GLN A 1044 63.07 -38.03 -22.51
C GLN A 1044 63.58 -36.64 -22.05
N GLU A 1045 64.24 -35.86 -22.92
CA GLU A 1045 64.70 -34.50 -22.56
C GLU A 1045 63.54 -33.53 -22.39
N GLU A 1046 62.56 -33.61 -23.29
CA GLU A 1046 61.38 -32.76 -23.27
C GLU A 1046 60.44 -33.17 -22.12
N ALA A 1047 60.32 -34.48 -21.85
CA ALA A 1047 59.60 -34.98 -20.68
C ALA A 1047 60.19 -34.41 -19.38
N LEU A 1048 61.53 -34.42 -19.24
CA LEU A 1048 62.22 -33.86 -18.09
C LEU A 1048 62.00 -32.34 -17.95
N ALA A 1049 61.99 -31.61 -19.07
CA ALA A 1049 61.73 -30.17 -19.07
C ALA A 1049 60.30 -29.86 -18.60
N ALA A 1050 59.30 -30.54 -19.16
CA ALA A 1050 57.89 -30.35 -18.82
C ALA A 1050 57.61 -30.66 -17.34
N ILE A 1051 58.14 -31.76 -16.79
CA ILE A 1051 57.90 -32.10 -15.38
C ILE A 1051 58.57 -31.12 -14.41
N ARG A 1052 59.74 -30.54 -14.78
CA ARG A 1052 60.42 -29.55 -13.95
C ARG A 1052 59.59 -28.27 -13.85
N GLU A 1053 59.07 -27.80 -14.98
CA GLU A 1053 58.15 -26.67 -15.04
C GLU A 1053 56.89 -26.94 -14.17
N ALA A 1054 56.30 -28.15 -14.26
CA ALA A 1054 55.17 -28.54 -13.43
C ALA A 1054 55.49 -28.52 -11.92
N VAL A 1055 56.63 -29.10 -11.50
CA VAL A 1055 57.06 -29.12 -10.10
C VAL A 1055 57.31 -27.71 -9.57
N ASP A 1056 57.92 -26.83 -10.36
CA ASP A 1056 58.19 -25.45 -9.94
C ASP A 1056 56.88 -24.66 -9.73
N LEU A 1057 55.91 -24.82 -10.63
CA LEU A 1057 54.57 -24.23 -10.47
C LEU A 1057 53.86 -24.80 -9.23
N TYR A 1058 53.86 -26.13 -9.05
CA TYR A 1058 53.23 -26.74 -7.89
C TYR A 1058 53.93 -26.39 -6.57
N ARG A 1059 55.24 -26.13 -6.55
CA ARG A 1059 55.93 -25.62 -5.35
C ARG A 1059 55.45 -24.23 -4.96
N ILE A 1060 55.27 -23.34 -5.93
CA ILE A 1060 54.70 -22.00 -5.69
C ILE A 1060 53.29 -22.13 -5.13
N LEU A 1061 52.44 -22.93 -5.78
CA LEU A 1061 51.05 -23.13 -5.37
C LEU A 1061 50.93 -23.81 -4.00
N ALA A 1062 51.74 -24.83 -3.72
CA ALA A 1062 51.74 -25.53 -2.45
C ALA A 1062 52.30 -24.69 -1.29
N ALA A 1063 53.20 -23.74 -1.56
CA ALA A 1063 53.67 -22.79 -0.55
C ALA A 1063 52.53 -21.86 -0.09
N GLU A 1064 51.63 -21.47 -1.00
CA GLU A 1064 50.46 -20.64 -0.69
C GLU A 1064 49.30 -21.45 -0.11
N ARG A 1065 49.02 -22.64 -0.68
CA ARG A 1065 47.87 -23.49 -0.33
C ARG A 1065 48.29 -24.96 -0.20
N PRO A 1066 48.98 -25.35 0.89
CA PRO A 1066 49.52 -26.70 1.05
C PRO A 1066 48.43 -27.79 1.01
N ALA A 1067 47.27 -27.52 1.62
CA ALA A 1067 46.17 -28.49 1.67
C ALA A 1067 45.57 -28.81 0.29
N ALA A 1068 45.66 -27.87 -0.67
CA ALA A 1068 45.11 -28.04 -2.00
C ALA A 1068 46.09 -28.77 -2.93
N PHE A 1069 47.37 -28.39 -2.91
CA PHE A 1069 48.32 -28.77 -3.97
C PHE A 1069 49.44 -29.73 -3.55
N ASN A 1070 49.54 -30.11 -2.27
CA ASN A 1070 50.56 -31.06 -1.82
C ASN A 1070 50.43 -32.44 -2.47
N THR A 1071 49.21 -32.86 -2.82
CA THR A 1071 48.98 -34.13 -3.52
C THR A 1071 49.58 -34.08 -4.93
N ASP A 1072 49.28 -33.02 -5.68
CA ASP A 1072 49.75 -32.85 -7.05
C ASP A 1072 51.27 -32.64 -7.10
N LEU A 1073 51.81 -31.84 -6.17
CA LEU A 1073 53.25 -31.67 -6.03
C LEU A 1073 53.96 -33.00 -5.74
N ALA A 1074 53.42 -33.82 -4.83
CA ALA A 1074 53.99 -35.13 -4.52
C ALA A 1074 53.98 -36.06 -5.75
N MET A 1075 52.91 -36.03 -6.55
CA MET A 1075 52.80 -36.79 -7.79
C MET A 1075 53.81 -36.31 -8.84
N SER A 1076 53.95 -35.00 -9.05
CA SER A 1076 54.91 -34.47 -10.01
C SER A 1076 56.36 -34.69 -9.58
N LEU A 1077 56.67 -34.63 -8.28
CA LEU A 1077 57.98 -34.99 -7.74
C LEU A 1077 58.30 -36.48 -7.90
N TYR A 1078 57.29 -37.35 -7.72
CA TYR A 1078 57.43 -38.78 -8.00
C TYR A 1078 57.77 -39.01 -9.49
N ASN A 1079 57.03 -38.38 -10.40
CA ASN A 1079 57.30 -38.46 -11.85
C ASN A 1079 58.68 -37.90 -12.21
N LEU A 1080 59.08 -36.76 -11.64
CA LEU A 1080 60.40 -36.16 -11.82
C LEU A 1080 61.52 -37.14 -11.41
N SER A 1081 61.35 -37.84 -10.28
CA SER A 1081 62.33 -38.81 -9.81
C SER A 1081 62.55 -39.97 -10.79
N PHE A 1082 61.56 -40.30 -11.61
CA PHE A 1082 61.64 -41.38 -12.60
C PHE A 1082 62.51 -40.99 -13.80
N TYR A 1083 62.48 -39.72 -14.23
CA TYR A 1083 63.19 -39.27 -15.42
C TYR A 1083 64.68 -38.95 -15.19
N LEU A 1084 65.07 -38.60 -13.96
CA LEU A 1084 66.42 -38.13 -13.60
C LEU A 1084 67.58 -39.17 -13.67
N PRO A 1085 67.42 -40.44 -13.23
CA PRO A 1085 68.54 -41.40 -13.20
C PRO A 1085 69.02 -41.86 -14.57
N ASN A 1086 68.13 -41.92 -15.55
CA ASN A 1086 68.46 -42.24 -16.96
C ASN A 1086 69.42 -41.21 -17.59
N ARG A 1087 69.71 -40.11 -16.90
CA ARG A 1087 70.58 -39.01 -17.35
C ARG A 1087 71.75 -38.71 -16.40
N GLY A 1088 72.03 -39.60 -15.45
CA GLY A 1088 73.16 -39.44 -14.53
C GLY A 1088 72.93 -38.44 -13.38
N GLN A 1089 71.70 -37.92 -13.21
CA GLN A 1089 71.32 -36.98 -12.15
C GLN A 1089 70.75 -37.72 -10.92
N LYS A 1090 71.46 -38.76 -10.47
CA LYS A 1090 70.99 -39.69 -9.42
C LYS A 1090 70.72 -39.01 -8.07
N ALA A 1091 71.56 -38.04 -7.70
CA ALA A 1091 71.38 -37.26 -6.47
C ALA A 1091 70.10 -36.43 -6.48
N GLU A 1092 69.75 -35.82 -7.63
CA GLU A 1092 68.51 -35.04 -7.78
C GLU A 1092 67.29 -35.95 -7.74
N ALA A 1093 67.38 -37.15 -8.33
CA ALA A 1093 66.31 -38.15 -8.28
C ALA A 1093 65.99 -38.56 -6.83
N LEU A 1094 67.02 -38.77 -6.01
CA LEU A 1094 66.88 -39.09 -4.59
C LEU A 1094 66.26 -37.95 -3.78
N ILE A 1095 66.57 -36.70 -4.11
CA ILE A 1095 65.96 -35.53 -3.46
C ILE A 1095 64.46 -35.49 -3.78
N ALA A 1096 64.09 -35.54 -5.06
CA ALA A 1096 62.70 -35.46 -5.50
C ALA A 1096 61.84 -36.58 -4.88
N ILE A 1097 62.30 -37.84 -4.90
CA ILE A 1097 61.52 -38.96 -4.36
C ILE A 1097 61.39 -38.89 -2.83
N ARG A 1098 62.41 -38.38 -2.11
CA ARG A 1098 62.34 -38.19 -0.65
C ARG A 1098 61.35 -37.09 -0.28
N GLU A 1099 61.30 -36.02 -1.06
CA GLU A 1099 60.32 -34.94 -0.90
C GLU A 1099 58.89 -35.46 -1.11
N ALA A 1100 58.64 -36.18 -2.23
CA ALA A 1100 57.37 -36.83 -2.50
C ALA A 1100 56.93 -37.78 -1.38
N LEU A 1101 57.87 -38.59 -0.85
CA LEU A 1101 57.64 -39.49 0.27
C LEU A 1101 57.24 -38.76 1.56
N GLY A 1102 57.88 -37.62 1.85
CA GLY A 1102 57.53 -36.78 2.99
C GLY A 1102 56.06 -36.33 2.91
N MET A 1103 55.63 -35.88 1.73
CA MET A 1103 54.25 -35.47 1.48
C MET A 1103 53.27 -36.64 1.56
N TYR A 1104 53.54 -37.75 0.87
CA TYR A 1104 52.66 -38.93 0.90
C TYR A 1104 52.55 -39.56 2.30
N ARG A 1105 53.58 -39.47 3.16
CA ARG A 1105 53.48 -39.89 4.57
C ARG A 1105 52.47 -39.05 5.35
N VAL A 1106 52.50 -37.74 5.17
CA VAL A 1106 51.55 -36.82 5.82
C VAL A 1106 50.13 -37.07 5.29
N LEU A 1107 49.97 -37.19 3.97
CA LEU A 1107 48.69 -37.46 3.33
C LEU A 1107 48.10 -38.82 3.75
N ALA A 1108 48.92 -39.88 3.78
CA ALA A 1108 48.49 -41.22 4.18
C ALA A 1108 48.19 -41.34 5.68
N ALA A 1109 48.76 -40.46 6.53
CA ALA A 1109 48.37 -40.37 7.94
C ALA A 1109 46.95 -39.81 8.09
N TYR A 1110 46.54 -38.90 7.21
CA TYR A 1110 45.22 -38.28 7.23
C TYR A 1110 44.15 -39.11 6.50
N ARG A 1111 44.45 -39.62 5.30
CA ARG A 1111 43.56 -40.49 4.50
C ARG A 1111 44.28 -41.76 4.05
N PRO A 1112 44.39 -42.77 4.93
CA PRO A 1112 45.18 -43.97 4.65
C PRO A 1112 44.68 -44.78 3.45
N ALA A 1113 43.36 -44.87 3.26
CA ALA A 1113 42.77 -45.64 2.16
C ALA A 1113 43.12 -45.06 0.78
N LEU A 1114 43.24 -43.73 0.69
CA LEU A 1114 43.48 -43.04 -0.56
C LEU A 1114 44.97 -43.01 -0.93
N TYR A 1115 45.86 -42.72 0.01
CA TYR A 1115 47.26 -42.39 -0.30
C TYR A 1115 48.29 -43.48 0.08
N LYS A 1116 47.89 -44.57 0.76
CA LYS A 1116 48.80 -45.70 0.99
C LYS A 1116 49.35 -46.31 -0.31
N PRO A 1117 48.56 -46.50 -1.39
CA PRO A 1117 49.08 -47.00 -2.66
C PRO A 1117 50.21 -46.12 -3.23
N ASP A 1118 50.05 -44.80 -3.19
CA ASP A 1118 51.04 -43.84 -3.67
C ASP A 1118 52.30 -43.82 -2.81
N LEU A 1119 52.12 -43.94 -1.49
CA LEU A 1119 53.23 -44.06 -0.55
C LEU A 1119 54.05 -45.33 -0.83
N ILE A 1120 53.39 -46.46 -1.10
CA ILE A 1120 54.06 -47.72 -1.43
C ILE A 1120 54.83 -47.60 -2.75
N ARG A 1121 54.19 -47.06 -3.80
CA ARG A 1121 54.86 -46.82 -5.09
C ARG A 1121 56.08 -45.91 -4.94
N SER A 1122 55.97 -44.85 -4.13
CA SER A 1122 57.07 -43.92 -3.87
C SER A 1122 58.22 -44.58 -3.09
N LEU A 1123 57.91 -45.48 -2.14
CA LEU A 1123 58.91 -46.29 -1.43
C LEU A 1123 59.64 -47.24 -2.38
N GLN A 1124 58.91 -47.93 -3.27
CA GLN A 1124 59.49 -48.81 -4.29
C GLN A 1124 60.42 -48.03 -5.23
N ARG A 1125 59.99 -46.83 -5.64
CA ARG A 1125 60.80 -45.94 -6.47
C ARG A 1125 62.07 -45.48 -5.75
N LEU A 1126 61.98 -45.10 -4.47
CA LEU A 1126 63.15 -44.74 -3.66
C LEU A 1126 64.15 -45.89 -3.57
N SER A 1127 63.70 -47.13 -3.33
CA SER A 1127 64.57 -48.31 -3.32
C SER A 1127 65.31 -48.47 -4.66
N GLY A 1128 64.58 -48.35 -5.79
CA GLY A 1128 65.20 -48.33 -7.12
C GLY A 1128 66.24 -47.22 -7.31
N SER A 1129 65.93 -45.98 -6.92
CA SER A 1129 66.89 -44.86 -6.99
C SER A 1129 68.12 -45.06 -6.10
N LEU A 1130 67.99 -45.69 -4.94
CA LEU A 1130 69.11 -46.00 -4.05
C LEU A 1130 70.02 -47.09 -4.63
N LEU A 1131 69.46 -48.12 -5.28
CA LEU A 1131 70.24 -49.11 -6.02
C LEU A 1131 70.98 -48.47 -7.19
N GLU A 1132 70.32 -47.59 -7.95
CA GLU A 1132 70.93 -46.84 -9.05
C GLU A 1132 72.11 -45.98 -8.55
N ASP A 1133 72.02 -45.41 -7.34
CA ASP A 1133 73.06 -44.58 -6.69
C ASP A 1133 74.14 -45.40 -5.94
N GLY A 1134 74.02 -46.74 -5.91
CA GLY A 1134 75.01 -47.63 -5.28
C GLY A 1134 74.87 -47.79 -3.76
N ARG A 1135 73.69 -47.48 -3.19
CA ARG A 1135 73.41 -47.53 -1.74
C ARG A 1135 72.60 -48.77 -1.36
N GLU A 1136 73.16 -49.95 -1.62
CA GLU A 1136 72.48 -51.26 -1.49
C GLU A 1136 71.92 -51.58 -0.10
N GLN A 1137 72.51 -51.07 1.00
CA GLN A 1137 71.99 -51.31 2.36
C GLN A 1137 70.78 -50.43 2.71
N GLU A 1138 70.66 -49.27 2.09
CA GLU A 1138 69.53 -48.36 2.32
C GLU A 1138 68.35 -48.64 1.38
N ALA A 1139 68.64 -49.21 0.21
CA ALA A 1139 67.66 -49.69 -0.76
C ALA A 1139 66.90 -50.91 -0.25
#